data_AF-A0A7C7YI74-F1
#
_entry.id   AF-A0A7C7YI74-F1
#
_cell.length_a   1.000
_cell.length_b   1.000
_cell.length_c   1.000
_cell.angle_alpha   90.00
_cell.angle_beta   90.00
_cell.angle_gamma   90.00
#
_symmetry.space_group_name_H-M   'P 1'
#
loop_
_entity.id
_entity.type
_entity.pdbx_description
1 polymer ?
#
loop_
_entity_poly.entity_id
_entity_poly.type
_entity_poly.pdbx_seq_one_letter_code
_entity_poly.pdbx_strand_id
1 'polypeptide(L)'
;MIRIAPSLGPLALVLALCFGLVAGCAGLGGLGQRVPEAQRQAYAAALALGSEDSTASKEALEAFLIAYPDSSLGDNALEELARLEFLDGGREAAIDHLRQAVVQFPQGDRTHAIGLRLALWESDRGDDVAARGWLAGVDPSHLTPGERRFYYRLRVSMAHNDVARLIEMSQLRAATAEELAPEAAADSSDRAPLSAGLAALDREIDTLLLGLSGEDLLRAIPSLGVRVPAARVRLVLSWRALVGGDLELATFWLEDARGYALTPADRERMRSLAVRLGSGDEEADGLFLPTFREAAARPWPVLEGLELRVGVVLPLTGRYASFGDEVLRGLLLAAGTFNRELPVPEVLATAPDPLAAFLDERIPPESRDPGAKTAPPPARPPGPAPGGVQLVVRDSGGSPERAAAAVRELAADAKVLAIVGPIFSAESEAAAQAAEEVQIPLLTLSNRMELGAERDYVFRLRMTPDDEIDRLVEYAMDEVGAQTFAILYPMSRYGRGMRSRYWEAVVGRGGKVVAAAGYEPDATDFKAPIRGMVGFDLITRNERVALQERSRALRRGRRLEPEVAAQLKEILYTQLGPEAEPLPPVVDFDALFIPDGHDKIQLIAPQLAFHEVEGVQLLGSSDWNAPELIEIGRDHVVGALISTPFYVGSDFEIVQNFVTSYRESFGSEPDEFSASAFDALNIVLTQAALKYDSRLAVRDGILRIYGFPGVSGVTSILPDGNARKRPFLLKVMRRRFVGID
;
A
#
# COMPACT_ATOMS: atom_id res chain seq x y z
N MET A 1 -6.06 -2.27 -42.49
CA MET A 1 -4.83 -2.42 -41.68
C MET A 1 -3.95 -1.18 -41.86
N ILE A 2 -4.13 -0.15 -41.04
CA ILE A 2 -3.12 0.88 -40.78
C ILE A 2 -3.10 1.01 -39.26
N ARG A 3 -1.99 0.61 -38.63
CA ARG A 3 -1.76 0.82 -37.20
C ARG A 3 -1.60 2.31 -36.98
N ILE A 4 -2.57 2.94 -36.30
CA ILE A 4 -2.50 4.35 -35.95
C ILE A 4 -1.56 4.47 -34.73
N ALA A 5 -0.43 5.15 -34.93
CA ALA A 5 0.55 5.45 -33.89
C ALA A 5 0.05 6.57 -32.95
N PRO A 6 0.57 6.69 -31.71
CA PRO A 6 0.05 7.62 -30.69
C PRO A 6 0.49 9.08 -30.86
N SER A 7 0.99 9.47 -32.03
CA SER A 7 1.45 10.84 -32.32
C SER A 7 0.92 11.30 -33.67
N LEU A 8 -0.39 11.53 -33.77
CA LEU A 8 -0.97 12.21 -34.92
C LEU A 8 -0.80 13.72 -34.73
N GLY A 9 -0.13 14.37 -35.68
CA GLY A 9 -0.10 15.82 -35.75
C GLY A 9 -1.50 16.42 -35.94
N PRO A 10 -1.73 17.67 -35.54
CA PRO A 10 -3.04 18.36 -35.54
C PRO A 10 -3.78 18.36 -36.89
N LEU A 11 -3.06 18.43 -38.02
CA LEU A 11 -3.64 18.27 -39.36
C LEU A 11 -4.29 16.89 -39.57
N ALA A 12 -3.72 15.85 -38.96
CA ALA A 12 -4.24 14.49 -39.01
C ALA A 12 -5.47 14.29 -38.09
N LEU A 13 -5.71 15.22 -37.15
CA LEU A 13 -6.89 15.26 -36.27
C LEU A 13 -8.10 15.90 -36.98
N VAL A 14 -7.87 17.01 -37.68
CA VAL A 14 -8.86 17.63 -38.59
C VAL A 14 -9.23 16.63 -39.68
N LEU A 15 -8.23 15.95 -40.26
CA LEU A 15 -8.42 14.82 -41.16
C LEU A 15 -9.20 13.67 -40.52
N ALA A 16 -8.87 13.21 -39.32
CA ALA A 16 -9.60 12.13 -38.66
C ALA A 16 -11.07 12.49 -38.38
N LEU A 17 -11.37 13.76 -38.08
CA LEU A 17 -12.74 14.28 -37.95
C LEU A 17 -13.46 14.42 -39.30
N CYS A 18 -12.73 14.69 -40.39
CA CYS A 18 -13.27 14.70 -41.77
C CYS A 18 -13.42 13.30 -42.39
N PHE A 19 -12.65 12.31 -41.93
CA PHE A 19 -12.53 10.97 -42.54
C PHE A 19 -13.01 9.83 -41.63
N GLY A 20 -13.77 10.13 -40.57
CA GLY A 20 -14.45 9.12 -39.75
C GLY A 20 -15.25 8.17 -40.64
N LEU A 21 -14.74 6.94 -40.77
CA LEU A 21 -15.30 5.85 -41.58
C LEU A 21 -16.64 5.41 -41.01
N VAL A 22 -17.73 6.08 -41.40
CA VAL A 22 -19.05 5.46 -41.44
C VAL A 22 -19.72 5.89 -42.74
N ALA A 23 -19.71 4.98 -43.71
CA ALA A 23 -20.83 4.84 -44.62
C ALA A 23 -22.08 4.64 -43.74
N GLY A 24 -22.80 5.73 -43.50
CA GLY A 24 -23.93 5.74 -42.61
C GLY A 24 -24.82 6.91 -42.94
N CYS A 25 -25.72 6.68 -43.89
CA CYS A 25 -27.00 7.37 -44.00
C CYS A 25 -27.88 7.24 -42.73
N ALA A 26 -27.30 6.93 -41.56
CA ALA A 26 -27.98 6.68 -40.29
C ALA A 26 -28.15 7.95 -39.43
N GLY A 27 -27.86 9.14 -39.98
CA GLY A 27 -28.13 10.43 -39.35
C GLY A 27 -29.44 11.11 -39.77
N LEU A 28 -30.17 10.57 -40.74
CA LEU A 28 -31.47 11.15 -41.17
C LEU A 28 -32.64 10.80 -40.24
N GLY A 29 -32.41 9.97 -39.21
CA GLY A 29 -33.47 9.33 -38.41
C GLY A 29 -34.27 10.26 -37.49
N GLY A 30 -33.77 11.44 -37.14
CA GLY A 30 -34.43 12.36 -36.21
C GLY A 30 -35.03 13.62 -36.84
N LEU A 31 -34.43 14.15 -37.91
CA LEU A 31 -34.80 15.41 -38.55
C LEU A 31 -35.25 15.24 -40.01
N GLY A 32 -35.04 14.07 -40.61
CA GLY A 32 -35.34 13.78 -42.00
C GLY A 32 -36.82 13.91 -42.40
N GLN A 33 -37.75 14.05 -41.44
CA GLN A 33 -39.17 14.31 -41.70
C GLN A 33 -39.53 15.79 -41.89
N ARG A 34 -38.61 16.74 -41.67
CA ARG A 34 -38.87 18.19 -41.83
C ARG A 34 -38.36 18.80 -43.14
N VAL A 35 -37.55 18.06 -43.91
CA VAL A 35 -36.97 18.54 -45.18
C VAL A 35 -37.85 18.10 -46.36
N PRO A 36 -38.23 19.01 -47.29
CA PRO A 36 -39.01 18.65 -48.47
C PRO A 36 -38.35 17.53 -49.29
N GLU A 37 -39.15 16.59 -49.80
CA GLU A 37 -38.68 15.42 -50.55
C GLU A 37 -37.78 15.79 -51.74
N ALA A 38 -38.13 16.85 -52.47
CA ALA A 38 -37.35 17.34 -53.60
C ALA A 38 -35.91 17.76 -53.20
N GLN A 39 -35.76 18.40 -52.03
CA GLN A 39 -34.44 18.80 -51.51
C GLN A 39 -33.63 17.57 -51.10
N ARG A 40 -34.26 16.58 -50.44
CA ARG A 40 -33.60 15.33 -50.06
C ARG A 40 -33.10 14.55 -51.26
N GLN A 41 -33.90 14.47 -52.32
CA GLN A 41 -33.53 13.78 -53.56
C GLN A 41 -32.42 14.51 -54.31
N ALA A 42 -32.48 15.84 -54.40
CA ALA A 42 -31.44 16.65 -55.03
C ALA A 42 -30.10 16.52 -54.29
N TYR A 43 -30.12 16.60 -52.96
CA TYR A 43 -28.93 16.40 -52.12
C TYR A 43 -28.36 14.98 -52.24
N ALA A 44 -29.21 13.95 -52.17
CA ALA A 44 -28.78 12.56 -52.34
C ALA A 44 -28.20 12.29 -53.73
N ALA A 45 -28.74 12.91 -54.78
CA ALA A 45 -28.20 12.81 -56.13
C ALA A 45 -26.81 13.43 -56.25
N ALA A 46 -26.57 14.58 -55.58
CA ALA A 46 -25.24 15.20 -55.52
C ALA A 46 -24.21 14.31 -54.79
N LEU A 47 -24.62 13.63 -53.71
CA LEU A 47 -23.76 12.68 -52.98
C LEU A 47 -23.51 11.38 -53.76
N ALA A 48 -24.46 10.93 -54.58
CA ALA A 48 -24.37 9.66 -55.32
C ALA A 48 -23.33 9.67 -56.44
N LEU A 49 -22.88 10.86 -56.89
CA LEU A 49 -21.77 11.01 -57.84
C LEU A 49 -20.43 10.52 -57.25
N GLY A 50 -20.31 10.47 -55.92
CA GLY A 50 -19.24 9.79 -55.20
C GLY A 50 -17.85 10.42 -55.33
N SER A 51 -16.84 9.79 -54.72
CA SER A 51 -15.44 10.24 -54.75
C SER A 51 -14.70 9.94 -56.06
N GLU A 52 -15.39 9.37 -57.06
CA GLU A 52 -14.79 8.99 -58.35
C GLU A 52 -14.71 10.18 -59.32
N ASP A 53 -15.59 11.18 -59.16
CA ASP A 53 -15.59 12.44 -59.92
C ASP A 53 -15.85 13.64 -58.99
N SER A 54 -14.78 14.06 -58.28
CA SER A 54 -14.81 15.17 -57.33
C SER A 54 -15.36 16.47 -57.94
N THR A 55 -15.06 16.73 -59.22
CA THR A 55 -15.53 17.94 -59.93
C THR A 55 -17.04 17.88 -60.16
N ALA A 56 -17.57 16.78 -60.66
CA ALA A 56 -19.02 16.63 -60.85
C ALA A 56 -19.80 16.68 -59.52
N SER A 57 -19.25 16.08 -58.45
CA SER A 57 -19.85 16.16 -57.12
C SER A 57 -19.88 17.58 -56.56
N LYS A 58 -18.80 18.36 -56.74
CA LYS A 58 -18.75 19.77 -56.33
C LYS A 58 -19.76 20.61 -57.09
N GLU A 59 -19.80 20.52 -58.42
CA GLU A 59 -20.78 21.24 -59.24
C GLU A 59 -22.22 20.93 -58.84
N ALA A 60 -22.53 19.66 -58.51
CA ALA A 60 -23.85 19.24 -58.07
C ALA A 60 -24.23 19.80 -56.69
N LEU A 61 -23.28 19.85 -55.75
CA LEU A 61 -23.49 20.45 -54.41
C LEU A 61 -23.63 21.98 -54.48
N GLU A 62 -22.87 22.64 -55.34
CA GLU A 62 -23.02 24.09 -55.60
C GLU A 62 -24.37 24.41 -56.25
N ALA A 63 -24.79 23.61 -57.24
CA ALA A 63 -26.10 23.74 -57.86
C ALA A 63 -27.24 23.53 -56.85
N PHE A 64 -27.07 22.60 -55.90
CA PHE A 64 -28.01 22.41 -54.79
C PHE A 64 -28.14 23.66 -53.91
N LEU A 65 -27.01 24.27 -53.53
CA LEU A 65 -26.99 25.49 -52.71
C LEU A 65 -27.62 26.69 -53.42
N ILE A 66 -27.46 26.79 -54.74
CA ILE A 66 -28.11 27.84 -55.55
C ILE A 66 -29.62 27.60 -55.65
N ALA A 67 -30.03 26.35 -55.87
CA ALA A 67 -31.44 26.00 -56.03
C ALA A 67 -32.23 26.08 -54.71
N TYR A 68 -31.57 25.84 -53.57
CA TYR A 68 -32.19 25.77 -52.26
C TYR A 68 -31.38 26.53 -51.19
N PRO A 69 -31.26 27.87 -51.29
CA PRO A 69 -30.39 28.67 -50.43
C PRO A 69 -30.76 28.64 -48.94
N ASP A 70 -32.05 28.40 -48.62
CA ASP A 70 -32.55 28.33 -47.23
C ASP A 70 -32.75 26.88 -46.74
N SER A 71 -32.20 25.88 -47.44
CA SER A 71 -32.36 24.49 -47.04
C SER A 71 -31.67 24.21 -45.71
N SER A 72 -32.31 23.43 -44.84
CA SER A 72 -31.67 22.91 -43.63
C SER A 72 -30.60 21.85 -43.91
N LEU A 73 -30.34 21.50 -45.18
CA LEU A 73 -29.22 20.67 -45.62
C LEU A 73 -28.07 21.51 -46.20
N GLY A 74 -28.18 22.85 -46.20
CA GLY A 74 -27.18 23.73 -46.80
C GLY A 74 -25.82 23.69 -46.09
N ASP A 75 -25.81 23.56 -44.75
CA ASP A 75 -24.60 23.34 -43.96
C ASP A 75 -23.96 21.98 -44.25
N ASN A 76 -24.76 20.93 -44.40
CA ASN A 76 -24.33 19.59 -44.78
C ASN A 76 -23.68 19.58 -46.18
N ALA A 77 -24.27 20.30 -47.14
CA ALA A 77 -23.71 20.45 -48.48
C ALA A 77 -22.38 21.22 -48.50
N LEU A 78 -22.28 22.30 -47.72
CA LEU A 78 -21.03 23.05 -47.58
C LEU A 78 -19.94 22.26 -46.85
N GLU A 79 -20.32 21.43 -45.88
CA GLU A 79 -19.39 20.52 -45.20
C GLU A 79 -18.84 19.45 -46.17
N GLU A 80 -19.69 18.88 -47.03
CA GLU A 80 -19.24 17.90 -48.02
C GLU A 80 -18.40 18.56 -49.14
N LEU A 81 -18.73 19.77 -49.57
CA LEU A 81 -17.87 20.57 -50.46
C LEU A 81 -16.48 20.79 -49.85
N ALA A 82 -16.42 21.18 -48.57
CA ALA A 82 -15.16 21.34 -47.87
C ALA A 82 -14.36 20.04 -47.81
N ARG A 83 -15.03 18.90 -47.62
CA ARG A 83 -14.39 17.58 -47.62
C ARG A 83 -13.78 17.24 -48.99
N LEU A 84 -14.50 17.48 -50.07
CA LEU A 84 -14.03 17.25 -51.44
C LEU A 84 -12.87 18.20 -51.80
N GLU A 85 -12.95 19.47 -51.41
CA GLU A 85 -11.84 20.42 -51.53
C GLU A 85 -10.61 19.96 -50.76
N PHE A 86 -10.78 19.42 -49.57
CA PHE A 86 -9.67 18.86 -48.79
C PHE A 86 -9.02 17.66 -49.49
N LEU A 87 -9.82 16.75 -50.05
CA LEU A 87 -9.35 15.58 -50.81
C LEU A 87 -8.53 15.97 -52.04
N ASP A 88 -8.92 17.05 -52.70
CA ASP A 88 -8.22 17.59 -53.87
C ASP A 88 -7.01 18.48 -53.50
N GLY A 89 -6.72 18.64 -52.20
CA GLY A 89 -5.61 19.44 -51.69
C GLY A 89 -5.90 20.95 -51.57
N GLY A 90 -7.12 21.39 -51.87
CA GLY A 90 -7.63 22.75 -51.80
C GLY A 90 -7.95 23.22 -50.38
N ARG A 91 -6.94 23.33 -49.52
CA ARG A 91 -7.14 23.61 -48.07
C ARG A 91 -7.84 24.94 -47.78
N GLU A 92 -7.48 26.03 -48.45
CA GLU A 92 -8.09 27.35 -48.22
C GLU A 92 -9.56 27.36 -48.69
N ALA A 93 -9.83 26.77 -49.86
CA ALA A 93 -11.21 26.63 -50.37
C ALA A 93 -12.09 25.80 -49.43
N ALA A 94 -11.55 24.71 -48.88
CA ALA A 94 -12.25 23.90 -47.89
C ALA A 94 -12.64 24.71 -46.64
N ILE A 95 -11.72 25.52 -46.12
CA ILE A 95 -11.96 26.36 -44.94
C ILE A 95 -12.99 27.46 -45.25
N ASP A 96 -12.97 28.04 -46.46
CA ASP A 96 -13.93 29.05 -46.87
C ASP A 96 -15.36 28.48 -46.95
N HIS A 97 -15.54 27.25 -47.44
CA HIS A 97 -16.84 26.57 -47.41
C HIS A 97 -17.32 26.30 -45.97
N LEU A 98 -16.43 25.90 -45.06
CA LEU A 98 -16.78 25.71 -43.65
C LEU A 98 -17.18 27.04 -42.98
N ARG A 99 -16.46 28.14 -43.26
CA ARG A 99 -16.83 29.49 -42.78
C ARG A 99 -18.18 29.92 -43.32
N GLN A 100 -18.41 29.68 -44.61
CA GLN A 100 -19.68 29.96 -45.27
C GLN A 100 -20.84 29.20 -44.60
N ALA A 101 -20.63 27.93 -44.21
CA ALA A 101 -21.65 27.13 -43.56
C ALA A 101 -22.11 27.75 -42.23
N VAL A 102 -21.16 28.19 -41.40
CA VAL A 102 -21.47 28.81 -40.10
C VAL A 102 -22.17 30.17 -40.26
N VAL A 103 -21.79 30.95 -41.27
CA VAL A 103 -22.35 32.29 -41.51
C VAL A 103 -23.74 32.22 -42.13
N GLN A 104 -23.95 31.34 -43.13
CA GLN A 104 -25.21 31.24 -43.86
C GLN A 104 -26.25 30.40 -43.11
N PHE A 105 -25.81 29.40 -42.34
CA PHE A 105 -26.70 28.48 -41.63
C PHE A 105 -26.39 28.47 -40.13
N PRO A 106 -26.59 29.58 -39.40
CA PRO A 106 -26.25 29.66 -37.97
C PRO A 106 -27.08 28.72 -37.08
N GLN A 107 -28.19 28.18 -37.59
CA GLN A 107 -29.07 27.21 -36.92
C GLN A 107 -29.01 25.82 -37.56
N GLY A 108 -28.01 25.57 -38.43
CA GLY A 108 -27.78 24.28 -39.06
C GLY A 108 -27.40 23.20 -38.03
N ASP A 109 -27.73 21.95 -38.33
CA ASP A 109 -27.46 20.82 -37.44
C ASP A 109 -25.97 20.46 -37.38
N ARG A 110 -25.19 20.82 -38.40
CA ARG A 110 -23.73 20.64 -38.45
C ARG A 110 -22.94 21.86 -38.00
N THR A 111 -23.58 23.01 -37.84
CA THR A 111 -22.92 24.30 -37.58
C THR A 111 -22.00 24.29 -36.35
N HIS A 112 -22.40 23.63 -35.26
CA HIS A 112 -21.57 23.51 -34.07
C HIS A 112 -20.35 22.59 -34.27
N ALA A 113 -20.51 21.49 -35.01
CA ALA A 113 -19.42 20.59 -35.35
C ALA A 113 -18.41 21.28 -36.30
N ILE A 114 -18.91 22.04 -37.27
CA ILE A 114 -18.10 22.85 -38.19
C ILE A 114 -17.34 23.94 -37.41
N GLY A 115 -18.01 24.64 -36.49
CA GLY A 115 -17.38 25.63 -35.61
C GLY A 115 -16.24 25.04 -34.77
N LEU A 116 -16.40 23.83 -34.24
CA LEU A 116 -15.32 23.12 -33.52
C LEU A 116 -14.11 22.84 -34.44
N ARG A 117 -14.35 22.42 -35.68
CA ARG A 117 -13.28 22.14 -36.65
C ARG A 117 -12.51 23.39 -37.05
N LEU A 118 -13.23 24.49 -37.29
CA LEU A 118 -12.61 25.80 -37.53
C LEU A 118 -11.77 26.24 -36.33
N ALA A 119 -12.25 26.05 -35.10
CA ALA A 119 -11.46 26.35 -33.92
C ALA A 119 -10.19 25.49 -33.79
N LEU A 120 -10.29 24.19 -34.06
CA LEU A 120 -9.12 23.29 -34.06
C LEU A 120 -8.09 23.70 -35.12
N TRP A 121 -8.56 24.14 -36.29
CA TRP A 121 -7.70 24.63 -37.37
C TRP A 121 -6.98 25.93 -37.00
N GLU A 122 -7.68 26.92 -36.44
CA GLU A 122 -7.05 28.17 -36.00
C GLU A 122 -6.03 27.94 -34.87
N SER A 123 -6.34 27.03 -33.94
CA SER A 123 -5.42 26.67 -32.86
C SER A 123 -4.15 25.98 -33.37
N ASP A 124 -4.25 25.13 -34.40
CA ASP A 124 -3.09 24.53 -35.07
C ASP A 124 -2.17 25.59 -35.71
N ARG A 125 -2.75 26.67 -36.23
CA ARG A 125 -2.01 27.81 -36.78
C ARG A 125 -1.38 28.70 -35.71
N GLY A 126 -1.63 28.42 -34.43
CA GLY A 126 -1.22 29.26 -33.30
C GLY A 126 -2.08 30.52 -33.13
N ASP A 127 -3.25 30.61 -33.77
CA ASP A 127 -4.19 31.72 -33.59
C ASP A 127 -5.25 31.38 -32.54
N ASP A 128 -4.82 31.42 -31.28
CA ASP A 128 -5.69 31.16 -30.12
C ASP A 128 -6.82 32.20 -29.95
N VAL A 129 -6.72 33.36 -30.60
CA VAL A 129 -7.77 34.39 -30.57
C VAL A 129 -8.89 33.99 -31.51
N ALA A 130 -8.55 33.64 -32.76
CA ALA A 130 -9.52 33.15 -33.72
C ALA A 130 -10.14 31.83 -33.26
N ALA A 131 -9.34 30.91 -32.72
CA ALA A 131 -9.82 29.64 -32.19
C ALA A 131 -10.84 29.82 -31.05
N ARG A 132 -10.60 30.75 -30.12
CA ARG A 132 -11.57 31.11 -29.07
C ARG A 132 -12.83 31.75 -29.64
N GLY A 133 -12.70 32.58 -30.68
CA GLY A 133 -13.83 33.19 -31.37
C GLY A 133 -14.79 32.14 -31.95
N TRP A 134 -14.25 31.12 -32.63
CA TRP A 134 -15.04 30.02 -33.16
C TRP A 134 -15.65 29.14 -32.04
N LEU A 135 -14.89 28.80 -31.01
CA LEU A 135 -15.41 28.00 -29.88
C LEU A 135 -16.55 28.68 -29.12
N ALA A 136 -16.59 30.02 -29.07
CA ALA A 136 -17.63 30.74 -28.35
C ALA A 136 -19.04 30.52 -28.94
N GLY A 137 -19.14 30.18 -30.23
CA GLY A 137 -20.41 29.86 -30.90
C GLY A 137 -20.78 28.37 -30.87
N VAL A 138 -19.98 27.52 -30.26
CA VAL A 138 -20.19 26.06 -30.25
C VAL A 138 -20.92 25.65 -28.96
N ASP A 139 -22.13 25.10 -29.11
CA ASP A 139 -22.86 24.47 -28.02
C ASP A 139 -22.52 22.96 -27.97
N PRO A 140 -21.87 22.48 -26.89
CA PRO A 140 -21.45 21.08 -26.79
C PRO A 140 -22.62 20.08 -26.72
N SER A 141 -23.85 20.52 -26.43
CA SER A 141 -25.03 19.63 -26.41
C SER A 141 -25.44 19.15 -27.81
N HIS A 142 -25.06 19.88 -28.85
CA HIS A 142 -25.29 19.53 -30.25
C HIS A 142 -24.16 18.69 -30.87
N LEU A 143 -23.09 18.42 -30.12
CA LEU A 143 -21.93 17.64 -30.59
C LEU A 143 -22.11 16.15 -30.29
N THR A 144 -21.48 15.29 -31.09
CA THR A 144 -21.34 13.86 -30.77
C THR A 144 -20.41 13.65 -29.55
N PRO A 145 -20.44 12.49 -28.86
CA PRO A 145 -19.54 12.21 -27.72
C PRO A 145 -18.05 12.42 -28.06
N GLY A 146 -17.61 11.96 -29.23
CA GLY A 146 -16.23 12.15 -29.70
C GLY A 146 -15.90 13.63 -29.94
N GLU A 147 -16.79 14.39 -30.56
CA GLU A 147 -16.62 15.83 -30.78
C GLU A 147 -16.62 16.61 -29.46
N ARG A 148 -17.47 16.27 -28.48
CA ARG A 148 -17.45 16.86 -27.13
C ARG A 148 -16.10 16.65 -26.45
N ARG A 149 -15.49 15.48 -26.59
CA ARG A 149 -14.14 15.22 -26.05
C ARG A 149 -13.11 16.14 -26.68
N PHE A 150 -13.14 16.33 -28.00
CA PHE A 150 -12.23 17.26 -28.68
C PHE A 150 -12.47 18.72 -28.29
N TYR A 151 -13.74 19.12 -28.17
CA TYR A 151 -14.14 20.43 -27.68
C TYR A 151 -13.53 20.72 -26.30
N TYR A 152 -13.73 19.85 -25.31
CA TYR A 152 -13.18 20.07 -23.97
C TYR A 152 -11.66 19.94 -23.92
N ARG A 153 -11.04 19.11 -24.75
CA ARG A 153 -9.58 19.04 -24.84
C ARG A 153 -9.00 20.37 -25.34
N LEU A 154 -9.61 20.98 -26.35
CA LEU A 154 -9.20 22.29 -26.84
C LEU A 154 -9.39 23.36 -25.77
N ARG A 155 -10.53 23.34 -25.05
CA ARG A 155 -10.78 24.23 -23.92
C ARG A 155 -9.75 24.12 -22.80
N VAL A 156 -9.32 22.90 -22.45
CA VAL A 156 -8.24 22.67 -21.46
C VAL A 156 -6.94 23.35 -21.91
N SER A 157 -6.57 23.24 -23.19
CA SER A 157 -5.35 23.87 -23.73
C SER A 157 -5.41 25.40 -23.71
N MET A 158 -6.62 25.97 -23.74
CA MET A 158 -6.87 27.42 -23.75
C MET A 158 -7.21 28.00 -22.37
N ALA A 159 -7.14 27.18 -21.32
CA ALA A 159 -7.44 27.63 -19.97
C ALA A 159 -6.44 28.72 -19.51
N HIS A 160 -6.97 29.82 -18.98
CA HIS A 160 -6.20 31.01 -18.63
C HIS A 160 -5.59 30.96 -17.22
N ASN A 161 -6.01 29.99 -16.40
CA ASN A 161 -5.44 29.69 -15.09
C ASN A 161 -5.79 28.24 -14.69
N ASP A 162 -5.17 27.76 -13.61
CA ASP A 162 -5.28 26.37 -13.18
C ASP A 162 -6.68 26.00 -12.66
N VAL A 163 -7.44 26.96 -12.11
CA VAL A 163 -8.84 26.73 -11.71
C VAL A 163 -9.72 26.51 -12.93
N ALA A 164 -9.60 27.36 -13.94
CA ALA A 164 -10.29 27.19 -15.22
C ALA A 164 -9.86 25.87 -15.88
N ARG A 165 -8.57 25.54 -15.84
CA ARG A 165 -8.04 24.28 -16.36
C ARG A 165 -8.68 23.08 -15.67
N LEU A 166 -8.79 23.08 -14.35
CA LEU A 166 -9.46 22.03 -13.57
C LEU A 166 -10.93 21.85 -13.98
N ILE A 167 -11.65 22.95 -14.18
CA ILE A 167 -13.06 22.94 -14.60
C ILE A 167 -13.20 22.30 -15.99
N GLU A 168 -12.39 22.71 -16.96
CA GLU A 168 -12.40 22.14 -18.32
C GLU A 168 -11.93 20.67 -18.32
N MET A 169 -10.95 20.30 -17.49
CA MET A 169 -10.50 18.92 -17.33
C MET A 169 -11.59 18.03 -16.74
N SER A 170 -12.40 18.56 -15.82
CA SER A 170 -13.57 17.86 -15.27
C SER A 170 -14.62 17.57 -16.34
N GLN A 171 -14.85 18.51 -17.25
CA GLN A 171 -15.73 18.33 -18.41
C GLN A 171 -15.15 17.32 -19.42
N LEU A 172 -13.86 17.43 -19.74
CA LEU A 172 -13.16 16.48 -20.61
C LEU A 172 -13.25 15.05 -20.08
N ARG A 173 -13.06 14.88 -18.78
CA ARG A 173 -13.15 13.58 -18.11
C ARG A 173 -14.55 12.99 -18.24
N ALA A 174 -15.58 13.81 -18.02
CA ALA A 174 -16.97 13.39 -18.17
C ALA A 174 -17.29 12.97 -19.61
N ALA A 175 -16.90 13.76 -20.61
CA ALA A 175 -17.09 13.44 -22.03
C ALA A 175 -16.35 12.15 -22.43
N THR A 176 -15.13 11.95 -21.91
CA THR A 176 -14.34 10.72 -22.19
C THR A 176 -14.99 9.49 -21.55
N ALA A 177 -15.56 9.63 -20.35
CA ALA A 177 -16.27 8.54 -19.67
C ALA A 177 -17.59 8.18 -20.37
N GLU A 178 -18.30 9.18 -20.91
CA GLU A 178 -19.51 8.99 -21.70
C GLU A 178 -19.26 8.17 -22.97
N GLU A 179 -18.17 8.46 -23.69
CA GLU A 179 -17.78 7.71 -24.90
C GLU A 179 -17.36 6.26 -24.60
N LEU A 180 -16.88 5.98 -23.39
CA LEU A 180 -16.54 4.64 -22.93
C LEU A 180 -17.77 3.79 -22.53
N ALA A 181 -18.94 4.42 -22.35
CA ALA A 181 -20.14 3.75 -21.88
C ALA A 181 -20.56 2.62 -22.84
N PRO A 182 -21.12 1.50 -22.32
CA PRO A 182 -21.46 0.31 -23.12
C PRO A 182 -22.37 0.58 -24.33
N GLU A 183 -23.23 1.60 -24.22
CA GLU A 183 -24.22 1.95 -25.23
C GLU A 183 -23.66 2.82 -26.37
N ALA A 184 -22.51 3.47 -26.15
CA ALA A 184 -21.89 4.41 -27.10
C ALA A 184 -20.70 3.82 -27.89
N ALA A 185 -20.06 2.77 -27.36
CA ALA A 185 -18.88 2.15 -27.97
C ALA A 185 -19.26 1.03 -28.96
N ALA A 186 -19.39 1.38 -30.24
CA ALA A 186 -19.78 0.44 -31.30
C ALA A 186 -18.68 -0.58 -31.69
N ASP A 187 -17.43 -0.42 -31.23
CA ASP A 187 -16.34 -1.34 -31.54
C ASP A 187 -15.36 -1.54 -30.36
N SER A 188 -14.80 -2.74 -30.24
CA SER A 188 -13.90 -3.16 -29.15
C SER A 188 -12.48 -2.59 -29.27
N SER A 189 -12.10 -2.19 -30.48
CA SER A 189 -10.75 -1.74 -30.87
C SER A 189 -10.35 -0.39 -30.26
N ASP A 190 -11.30 0.51 -30.02
CA ASP A 190 -11.05 1.88 -29.52
C ASP A 190 -11.18 2.04 -27.99
N ARG A 191 -11.66 1.02 -27.28
CA ARG A 191 -11.92 1.12 -25.81
C ARG A 191 -10.64 1.15 -24.98
N ALA A 192 -9.62 0.38 -25.35
CA ALA A 192 -8.36 0.33 -24.58
C ALA A 192 -7.59 1.67 -24.63
N PRO A 193 -7.40 2.34 -25.78
CA PRO A 193 -6.82 3.67 -25.84
C PRO A 193 -7.61 4.72 -25.06
N LEU A 194 -8.94 4.69 -25.16
CA LEU A 194 -9.84 5.59 -24.44
C LEU A 194 -9.73 5.43 -22.92
N SER A 195 -9.72 4.19 -22.44
CA SER A 195 -9.54 3.86 -21.02
C SER A 195 -8.18 4.33 -20.50
N ALA A 196 -7.11 4.09 -21.26
CA ALA A 196 -5.77 4.58 -20.92
C ALA A 196 -5.70 6.12 -20.89
N GLY A 197 -6.38 6.79 -21.82
CA GLY A 197 -6.50 8.25 -21.87
C GLY A 197 -7.25 8.82 -20.67
N LEU A 198 -8.36 8.19 -20.25
CA LEU A 198 -9.11 8.57 -19.05
C LEU A 198 -8.25 8.44 -17.78
N ALA A 199 -7.47 7.35 -17.68
CA ALA A 199 -6.55 7.15 -16.56
C ALA A 199 -5.40 8.17 -16.55
N ALA A 200 -4.90 8.58 -17.73
CA ALA A 200 -3.89 9.63 -17.84
C ALA A 200 -4.44 11.00 -17.41
N LEU A 201 -5.66 11.33 -17.85
CA LEU A 201 -6.35 12.54 -17.43
C LEU A 201 -6.60 12.56 -15.92
N ASP A 202 -6.96 11.42 -15.34
CA ASP A 202 -7.12 11.29 -13.88
C ASP A 202 -5.83 11.62 -13.11
N ARG A 203 -4.66 11.22 -13.62
CA ARG A 203 -3.35 11.58 -13.02
C ARG A 203 -3.00 13.05 -13.18
N GLU A 204 -3.35 13.65 -14.33
CA GLU A 204 -3.12 15.08 -14.57
C GLU A 204 -3.99 15.94 -13.64
N ILE A 205 -5.25 15.54 -13.41
CA ILE A 205 -6.14 16.19 -12.44
C ILE A 205 -5.53 16.09 -11.04
N ASP A 206 -5.08 14.91 -10.62
CA ASP A 206 -4.47 14.73 -9.30
C ASP A 206 -3.23 15.64 -9.12
N THR A 207 -2.39 15.76 -10.15
CA THR A 207 -1.21 16.64 -10.14
C THR A 207 -1.60 18.11 -10.02
N LEU A 208 -2.61 18.55 -10.77
CA LEU A 208 -3.13 19.92 -10.74
C LEU A 208 -3.69 20.27 -9.36
N LEU A 209 -4.47 19.37 -8.76
CA LEU A 209 -5.07 19.58 -7.43
C LEU A 209 -4.03 19.80 -6.34
N LEU A 210 -2.88 19.11 -6.41
CA LEU A 210 -1.78 19.29 -5.45
C LEU A 210 -1.14 20.68 -5.55
N GLY A 211 -1.06 21.26 -6.75
CA GLY A 211 -0.49 22.58 -6.99
C GLY A 211 -1.41 23.76 -6.64
N LEU A 212 -2.73 23.54 -6.58
CA LEU A 212 -3.70 24.60 -6.29
C LEU A 212 -3.72 24.99 -4.80
N SER A 213 -3.93 26.27 -4.50
CA SER A 213 -4.11 26.75 -3.13
C SER A 213 -5.46 26.30 -2.54
N GLY A 214 -5.62 26.34 -1.22
CA GLY A 214 -6.91 26.05 -0.58
C GLY A 214 -8.03 26.97 -1.10
N GLU A 215 -7.73 28.25 -1.32
CA GLU A 215 -8.69 29.22 -1.87
C GLU A 215 -9.07 28.91 -3.33
N ASP A 216 -8.10 28.48 -4.14
CA ASP A 216 -8.36 28.07 -5.52
C ASP A 216 -9.26 26.82 -5.59
N LEU A 217 -8.98 25.84 -4.72
CA LEU A 217 -9.78 24.63 -4.59
C LEU A 217 -11.23 24.96 -4.21
N LEU A 218 -11.42 25.84 -3.21
CA LEU A 218 -12.75 26.30 -2.80
C LEU A 218 -13.47 27.07 -3.92
N ARG A 219 -12.76 27.93 -4.66
CA ARG A 219 -13.30 28.67 -5.81
C ARG A 219 -13.73 27.75 -6.96
N ALA A 220 -13.09 26.59 -7.12
CA ALA A 220 -13.44 25.64 -8.17
C ALA A 220 -14.74 24.88 -7.89
N ILE A 221 -15.07 24.62 -6.62
CA ILE A 221 -16.17 23.73 -6.21
C ILE A 221 -17.51 24.03 -6.92
N PRO A 222 -18.01 25.28 -6.96
CA PRO A 222 -19.32 25.57 -7.55
C PRO A 222 -19.41 25.20 -9.03
N SER A 223 -18.29 25.31 -9.76
CA SER A 223 -18.22 25.04 -11.21
C SER A 223 -17.99 23.57 -11.54
N LEU A 224 -17.56 22.75 -10.57
CA LEU A 224 -17.31 21.33 -10.79
C LEU A 224 -18.59 20.48 -10.80
N GLY A 225 -19.66 20.93 -10.15
CA GLY A 225 -20.92 20.19 -10.05
C GLY A 225 -20.75 18.85 -9.33
N VAL A 226 -21.49 17.82 -9.76
CA VAL A 226 -21.47 16.46 -9.14
C VAL A 226 -20.45 15.49 -9.75
N ARG A 227 -19.50 16.01 -10.55
CA ARG A 227 -18.50 15.20 -11.28
C ARG A 227 -17.41 14.69 -10.35
N VAL A 228 -16.70 13.65 -10.77
CA VAL A 228 -15.65 12.99 -9.99
C VAL A 228 -14.57 13.95 -9.44
N PRO A 229 -14.06 14.95 -10.20
CA PRO A 229 -13.10 15.90 -9.64
C PRO A 229 -13.64 16.74 -8.48
N ALA A 230 -14.96 16.92 -8.37
CA ALA A 230 -15.58 17.61 -7.24
C ALA A 230 -15.39 16.81 -5.93
N ALA A 231 -15.48 15.48 -5.99
CA ALA A 231 -15.17 14.60 -4.86
C ALA A 231 -13.68 14.68 -4.51
N ARG A 232 -12.79 14.69 -5.51
CA ARG A 232 -11.35 14.76 -5.30
C ARG A 232 -10.90 16.05 -4.64
N VAL A 233 -11.44 17.20 -5.05
CA VAL A 233 -11.17 18.48 -4.39
C VAL A 233 -11.47 18.40 -2.90
N ARG A 234 -12.60 17.78 -2.52
CA ARG A 234 -13.00 17.61 -1.11
C ARG A 234 -12.07 16.66 -0.36
N LEU A 235 -11.68 15.55 -0.96
CA LEU A 235 -10.70 14.65 -0.36
C LEU A 235 -9.33 15.34 -0.14
N VAL A 236 -8.89 16.20 -1.07
CA VAL A 236 -7.67 17.01 -0.90
C VAL A 236 -7.84 18.05 0.20
N LEU A 237 -8.98 18.73 0.28
CA LEU A 237 -9.28 19.69 1.36
C LEU A 237 -9.35 18.98 2.73
N SER A 238 -9.95 17.80 2.80
CA SER A 238 -10.00 16.94 3.98
C SER A 238 -8.59 16.55 4.44
N TRP A 239 -7.76 16.06 3.51
CA TRP A 239 -6.37 15.72 3.81
C TRP A 239 -5.55 16.92 4.28
N ARG A 240 -5.67 18.08 3.63
CA ARG A 240 -4.96 19.31 4.05
C ARG A 240 -5.39 19.80 5.42
N ALA A 241 -6.69 19.73 5.73
CA ALA A 241 -7.21 20.07 7.05
C ALA A 241 -6.68 19.11 8.12
N LEU A 242 -6.63 17.81 7.82
CA LEU A 242 -6.08 16.79 8.70
C LEU A 242 -4.59 17.05 8.99
N VAL A 243 -3.78 17.31 7.96
CA VAL A 243 -2.36 17.68 8.10
C VAL A 243 -2.19 18.99 8.86
N GLY A 244 -3.13 19.93 8.70
CA GLY A 244 -3.17 21.18 9.46
C GLY A 244 -3.63 21.04 10.91
N GLY A 245 -4.00 19.83 11.35
CA GLY A 245 -4.51 19.56 12.70
C GLY A 245 -5.97 19.96 12.95
N ASP A 246 -6.69 20.38 11.91
CA ASP A 246 -8.11 20.76 12.01
C ASP A 246 -9.00 19.55 11.71
N LEU A 247 -9.20 18.71 12.73
CA LEU A 247 -9.95 17.46 12.64
C LEU A 247 -11.43 17.67 12.28
N GLU A 248 -12.04 18.77 12.75
CA GLU A 248 -13.43 19.11 12.46
C GLU A 248 -13.59 19.45 10.98
N LEU A 249 -12.73 20.31 10.45
CA LEU A 249 -12.72 20.68 9.03
C LEU A 249 -12.37 19.48 8.14
N ALA A 250 -11.44 18.63 8.58
CA ALA A 250 -11.08 17.41 7.87
C ALA A 250 -12.25 16.43 7.76
N THR A 251 -12.99 16.24 8.85
CA THR A 251 -14.19 15.40 8.90
C THR A 251 -15.30 15.99 8.04
N PHE A 252 -15.52 17.30 8.09
CA PHE A 252 -16.51 17.99 7.27
C PHE A 252 -16.29 17.71 5.77
N TRP A 253 -15.07 17.90 5.28
CA TRP A 253 -14.75 17.67 3.87
C TRP A 253 -14.80 16.19 3.48
N LEU A 254 -14.48 15.28 4.40
CA LEU A 254 -14.60 13.85 4.17
C LEU A 254 -16.07 13.44 3.99
N GLU A 255 -16.96 13.91 4.87
CA GLU A 255 -18.40 13.63 4.78
C GLU A 255 -19.01 14.28 3.53
N ASP A 256 -18.64 15.53 3.21
CA ASP A 256 -19.11 16.20 1.99
C ASP A 256 -18.69 15.42 0.73
N ALA A 257 -17.51 14.77 0.72
CA ALA A 257 -17.07 13.96 -0.41
C ALA A 257 -17.94 12.72 -0.67
N ARG A 258 -18.62 12.17 0.35
CA ARG A 258 -19.46 10.96 0.23
C ARG A 258 -20.67 11.16 -0.69
N GLY A 259 -21.13 12.40 -0.86
CA GLY A 259 -22.27 12.74 -1.72
C GLY A 259 -21.97 12.76 -3.22
N TYR A 260 -20.75 12.43 -3.64
CA TYR A 260 -20.29 12.61 -5.02
C TYR A 260 -19.86 11.29 -5.67
N ALA A 261 -19.83 11.27 -7.01
CA ALA A 261 -19.30 10.14 -7.75
C ALA A 261 -17.79 9.96 -7.49
N LEU A 262 -17.38 8.74 -7.10
CA LEU A 262 -15.99 8.40 -6.75
C LEU A 262 -15.45 7.32 -7.68
N THR A 263 -14.19 7.45 -8.12
CA THR A 263 -13.49 6.30 -8.73
C THR A 263 -13.12 5.23 -7.69
N PRO A 264 -12.72 4.01 -8.09
CA PRO A 264 -12.13 3.05 -7.16
C PRO A 264 -10.96 3.62 -6.34
N ALA A 265 -10.07 4.41 -6.96
CA ALA A 265 -8.96 5.05 -6.27
C ALA A 265 -9.43 6.11 -5.26
N ASP A 266 -10.46 6.89 -5.61
CA ASP A 266 -11.00 7.91 -4.70
C ASP A 266 -11.73 7.29 -3.50
N ARG A 267 -12.39 6.13 -3.69
CA ARG A 267 -12.96 5.36 -2.58
C ARG A 267 -11.88 4.89 -1.61
N GLU A 268 -10.72 4.48 -2.12
CA GLU A 268 -9.60 4.07 -1.27
C GLU A 268 -8.98 5.24 -0.51
N ARG A 269 -8.80 6.39 -1.17
CA ARG A 269 -8.38 7.64 -0.50
C ARG A 269 -9.33 8.05 0.61
N MET A 270 -10.64 7.97 0.33
CA MET A 270 -11.69 8.28 1.30
C MET A 270 -11.64 7.33 2.50
N ARG A 271 -11.46 6.02 2.28
CA ARG A 271 -11.26 5.04 3.37
C ARG A 271 -10.03 5.36 4.20
N SER A 272 -8.90 5.61 3.56
CA SER A 272 -7.66 5.98 4.25
C SER A 272 -7.84 7.22 5.13
N LEU A 273 -8.52 8.26 4.63
CA LEU A 273 -8.82 9.46 5.40
C LEU A 273 -9.80 9.18 6.55
N ALA A 274 -10.82 8.35 6.33
CA ALA A 274 -11.77 7.96 7.36
C ALA A 274 -11.11 7.19 8.51
N VAL A 275 -10.18 6.29 8.19
CA VAL A 275 -9.36 5.58 9.20
C VAL A 275 -8.52 6.57 10.00
N ARG A 276 -7.86 7.52 9.34
CA ARG A 276 -7.04 8.55 10.02
C ARG A 276 -7.86 9.50 10.90
N LEU A 277 -9.12 9.73 10.55
CA LEU A 277 -10.05 10.59 11.30
C LEU A 277 -10.85 9.84 12.37
N GLY A 278 -10.68 8.51 12.49
CA GLY A 278 -11.42 7.68 13.45
C GLY A 278 -12.92 7.56 13.15
N SER A 279 -13.33 7.81 11.90
CA SER A 279 -14.73 7.88 11.44
C SER A 279 -15.09 6.86 10.35
N GLY A 280 -14.21 5.91 10.06
CA GLY A 280 -14.50 4.80 9.14
C GLY A 280 -15.49 3.82 9.75
N ASP A 281 -16.53 3.45 8.98
CA ASP A 281 -17.35 2.28 9.29
C ASP A 281 -16.42 1.05 9.40
N GLU A 282 -16.39 0.44 10.58
CA GLU A 282 -15.73 -0.83 10.88
C GLU A 282 -16.40 -2.03 10.17
N GLU A 283 -16.97 -1.85 8.97
CA GLU A 283 -17.39 -2.97 8.12
C GLU A 283 -16.15 -3.66 7.50
N ALA A 284 -15.49 -4.43 8.36
CA ALA A 284 -15.23 -5.86 8.17
C ALA A 284 -14.33 -6.35 7.02
N ASP A 285 -13.46 -5.54 6.41
CA ASP A 285 -12.44 -6.09 5.49
C ASP A 285 -11.04 -5.41 5.52
N GLY A 286 -10.72 -4.64 6.57
CA GLY A 286 -9.53 -3.76 6.59
C GLY A 286 -8.34 -4.15 7.47
N LEU A 287 -8.40 -5.24 8.25
CA LEU A 287 -7.36 -5.61 9.23
C LEU A 287 -6.64 -6.93 8.93
N PHE A 288 -7.15 -7.74 8.00
CA PHE A 288 -6.55 -9.03 7.67
C PHE A 288 -5.54 -8.86 6.53
N LEU A 289 -4.26 -8.90 6.91
CA LEU A 289 -3.21 -9.19 5.94
C LEU A 289 -3.39 -10.62 5.42
N PRO A 290 -3.16 -10.88 4.12
CA PRO A 290 -3.20 -12.24 3.61
C PRO A 290 -2.20 -13.12 4.37
N THR A 291 -2.50 -14.41 4.44
CA THR A 291 -1.52 -15.39 4.91
C THR A 291 -0.27 -15.36 4.03
N PHE A 292 0.86 -15.84 4.57
CA PHE A 292 2.09 -15.90 3.80
C PHE A 292 1.92 -16.67 2.49
N ARG A 293 1.20 -17.80 2.54
CA ARG A 293 0.92 -18.66 1.39
C ARG A 293 0.11 -17.94 0.32
N GLU A 294 -0.91 -17.17 0.70
CA GLU A 294 -1.71 -16.37 -0.23
C GLU A 294 -0.91 -15.21 -0.85
N ALA A 295 -0.09 -14.52 -0.04
CA ALA A 295 0.79 -13.46 -0.50
C ALA A 295 1.85 -13.97 -1.49
N ALA A 296 2.47 -15.11 -1.18
CA ALA A 296 3.49 -15.77 -2.00
C ALA A 296 2.93 -16.36 -3.31
N ALA A 297 1.64 -16.73 -3.34
CA ALA A 297 0.99 -17.25 -4.54
C ALA A 297 0.72 -16.17 -5.61
N ARG A 298 0.84 -14.88 -5.28
CA ARG A 298 0.65 -13.77 -6.22
C ARG A 298 1.84 -13.67 -7.19
N PRO A 299 1.62 -13.23 -8.43
CA PRO A 299 2.73 -13.02 -9.36
C PRO A 299 3.58 -11.81 -8.94
N TRP A 300 4.89 -12.03 -8.81
CA TRP A 300 5.89 -10.99 -8.50
C TRP A 300 6.79 -10.71 -9.71
N PRO A 301 7.26 -9.45 -9.89
CA PRO A 301 8.12 -9.11 -11.01
C PRO A 301 9.49 -9.78 -10.91
N VAL A 302 10.05 -10.15 -12.05
CA VAL A 302 11.40 -10.73 -12.11
C VAL A 302 12.45 -9.63 -11.85
N LEU A 303 13.34 -9.87 -10.89
CA LEU A 303 14.39 -8.92 -10.48
C LEU A 303 15.71 -9.06 -11.28
N GLU A 304 15.80 -10.04 -12.17
CA GLU A 304 17.00 -10.27 -13.00
C GLU A 304 17.20 -9.14 -14.02
N GLY A 305 18.45 -8.67 -14.17
CA GLY A 305 18.81 -7.65 -15.16
C GLY A 305 18.48 -6.20 -14.77
N LEU A 306 18.16 -5.94 -13.50
CA LEU A 306 17.97 -4.58 -12.99
C LEU A 306 19.30 -3.84 -12.85
N GLU A 307 19.36 -2.62 -13.39
CA GLU A 307 20.44 -1.66 -13.15
C GLU A 307 19.93 -0.49 -12.30
N LEU A 308 20.33 -0.42 -11.03
CA LEU A 308 19.97 0.69 -10.15
C LEU A 308 21.00 0.96 -9.06
N ARG A 309 20.98 2.17 -8.52
CA ARG A 309 21.73 2.52 -7.30
C ARG A 309 20.77 2.71 -6.12
N VAL A 310 21.12 2.10 -4.99
CA VAL A 310 20.39 2.27 -3.72
C VAL A 310 21.36 2.81 -2.69
N GLY A 311 20.96 3.88 -2.02
CA GLY A 311 21.72 4.46 -0.93
C GLY A 311 21.55 3.62 0.33
N VAL A 312 22.60 3.53 1.14
CA VAL A 312 22.57 2.79 2.41
C VAL A 312 23.21 3.66 3.48
N VAL A 313 22.50 3.91 4.57
CA VAL A 313 23.01 4.69 5.72
C VAL A 313 22.93 3.84 6.97
N LEU A 314 24.10 3.42 7.48
CA LEU A 314 24.19 2.49 8.62
C LEU A 314 25.32 2.90 9.58
N PRO A 315 25.20 2.58 10.88
CA PRO A 315 26.29 2.75 11.83
C PRO A 315 27.29 1.60 11.65
N LEU A 316 28.32 1.79 10.83
CA LEU A 316 29.36 0.79 10.53
C LEU A 316 30.63 0.98 11.38
N THR A 317 30.70 2.08 12.14
CA THR A 317 31.76 2.33 13.11
C THR A 317 31.19 2.70 14.49
N GLY A 318 32.02 2.56 15.53
CA GLY A 318 31.64 2.86 16.90
C GLY A 318 30.90 1.73 17.61
N ARG A 319 30.25 2.04 18.73
CA ARG A 319 29.63 1.05 19.64
C ARG A 319 28.46 0.24 19.04
N TYR A 320 27.97 0.66 17.87
CA TYR A 320 26.82 0.08 17.20
C TYR A 320 27.17 -0.62 15.87
N ALA A 321 28.47 -0.72 15.54
CA ALA A 321 28.96 -1.28 14.29
C ALA A 321 28.39 -2.68 14.00
N SER A 322 28.29 -3.54 15.02
CA SER A 322 27.78 -4.90 14.86
C SER A 322 26.35 -4.95 14.31
N PHE A 323 25.48 -4.02 14.71
CA PHE A 323 24.11 -3.94 14.18
C PHE A 323 24.10 -3.44 12.74
N GLY A 324 24.97 -2.49 12.40
CA GLY A 324 25.16 -2.02 11.03
C GLY A 324 25.67 -3.12 10.12
N ASP A 325 26.59 -3.97 10.61
CA ASP A 325 27.15 -5.08 9.85
C ASP A 325 26.10 -6.15 9.51
N GLU A 326 25.24 -6.55 10.47
CA GLU A 326 24.17 -7.53 10.20
C GLU A 326 23.15 -6.99 9.18
N VAL A 327 22.75 -5.72 9.30
CA VAL A 327 21.88 -5.08 8.30
C VAL A 327 22.57 -5.02 6.94
N LEU A 328 23.84 -4.64 6.88
CA LEU A 328 24.59 -4.56 5.63
C LEU A 328 24.69 -5.94 4.95
N ARG A 329 24.90 -7.02 5.70
CA ARG A 329 24.91 -8.40 5.17
C ARG A 329 23.58 -8.77 4.52
N GLY A 330 22.46 -8.45 5.16
CA GLY A 330 21.12 -8.64 4.58
C GLY A 330 20.92 -7.88 3.26
N LEU A 331 21.37 -6.63 3.19
CA LEU A 331 21.31 -5.81 1.96
C LEU A 331 22.20 -6.37 0.85
N LEU A 332 23.43 -6.75 1.17
CA LEU A 332 24.38 -7.28 0.17
C LEU A 332 23.88 -8.62 -0.41
N LEU A 333 23.21 -9.43 0.40
CA LEU A 333 22.58 -10.68 -0.03
C LEU A 333 21.39 -10.41 -0.97
N ALA A 334 20.49 -9.48 -0.61
CA ALA A 334 19.39 -9.07 -1.49
C ALA A 334 19.89 -8.47 -2.82
N ALA A 335 21.00 -7.73 -2.79
CA ALA A 335 21.63 -7.18 -3.99
C ALA A 335 22.33 -8.23 -4.88
N GLY A 336 22.43 -9.49 -4.45
CA GLY A 336 23.10 -10.56 -5.21
C GLY A 336 24.60 -10.35 -5.43
N THR A 337 25.24 -9.55 -4.58
CA THR A 337 26.64 -9.10 -4.77
C THR A 337 27.72 -10.13 -4.42
N PHE A 338 27.37 -11.37 -4.07
CA PHE A 338 28.30 -12.41 -3.61
C PHE A 338 28.63 -13.53 -4.60
N ASN A 339 28.09 -13.53 -5.82
CA ASN A 339 28.47 -14.53 -6.82
C ASN A 339 29.63 -14.09 -7.72
N ARG A 340 30.65 -13.48 -7.11
CA ARG A 340 31.95 -13.24 -7.74
C ARG A 340 33.00 -13.90 -6.85
N GLU A 341 33.71 -14.87 -7.41
CA GLU A 341 35.02 -15.33 -6.92
C GLU A 341 35.83 -14.09 -6.50
N LEU A 342 35.91 -13.85 -5.20
CA LEU A 342 36.84 -12.87 -4.67
C LEU A 342 38.21 -13.53 -4.67
N PRO A 343 39.26 -12.87 -5.20
CA PRO A 343 40.62 -13.36 -5.05
C PRO A 343 40.95 -13.40 -3.57
N VAL A 344 41.13 -14.61 -3.03
CA VAL A 344 41.64 -14.84 -1.69
C VAL A 344 43.00 -14.16 -1.58
N PRO A 345 43.26 -13.27 -0.62
CA PRO A 345 44.60 -12.81 -0.33
C PRO A 345 45.47 -14.02 0.01
N GLU A 346 46.57 -14.19 -0.72
CA GLU A 346 47.47 -15.34 -0.67
C GLU A 346 48.29 -15.38 0.64
N VAL A 347 47.64 -15.54 1.80
CA VAL A 347 48.28 -15.91 3.07
C VAL A 347 47.28 -16.69 3.91
N LEU A 348 47.64 -17.93 4.29
CA LEU A 348 46.89 -18.92 5.08
C LEU A 348 46.22 -20.05 4.28
N ALA A 349 46.96 -20.63 3.33
CA ALA A 349 46.73 -22.00 2.88
C ALA A 349 47.81 -22.91 3.50
N THR A 350 47.54 -23.53 4.65
CA THR A 350 48.10 -24.85 5.03
C THR A 350 47.42 -25.40 6.30
N ALA A 351 46.39 -26.23 6.13
CA ALA A 351 46.13 -27.44 6.92
C ALA A 351 44.93 -28.22 6.30
N PRO A 352 45.00 -29.55 6.12
CA PRO A 352 43.89 -30.32 5.58
C PRO A 352 42.78 -30.57 6.63
N ASP A 353 41.53 -30.43 6.18
CA ASP A 353 40.30 -30.72 6.93
C ASP A 353 40.07 -32.25 7.06
N PRO A 354 39.87 -32.80 8.28
CA PRO A 354 39.61 -34.21 8.52
C PRO A 354 38.24 -34.73 8.04
N LEU A 355 37.32 -33.88 7.56
CA LEU A 355 35.95 -34.29 7.22
C LEU A 355 35.78 -34.92 5.82
N ALA A 356 36.80 -34.89 4.95
CA ALA A 356 36.72 -35.43 3.59
C ALA A 356 36.67 -36.97 3.51
N ALA A 357 36.75 -37.68 4.64
CA ALA A 357 36.81 -39.14 4.68
C ALA A 357 35.47 -39.85 4.93
N PHE A 358 34.34 -39.14 5.04
CA PHE A 358 33.09 -39.74 5.53
C PHE A 358 31.90 -39.77 4.55
N LEU A 359 32.03 -39.26 3.32
CA LEU A 359 30.91 -39.14 2.38
C LEU A 359 31.19 -39.75 1.00
N ASP A 360 31.76 -40.96 0.99
CA ASP A 360 31.73 -41.82 -0.20
C ASP A 360 30.95 -43.09 0.15
N GLU A 361 29.70 -43.17 -0.32
CA GLU A 361 29.14 -44.38 -0.96
C GLU A 361 27.69 -44.17 -1.44
N ARG A 362 27.55 -44.11 -2.78
CA ARG A 362 26.51 -44.73 -3.63
C ARG A 362 25.05 -44.24 -3.53
N ILE A 363 24.53 -43.72 -4.67
CA ILE A 363 23.43 -44.28 -5.49
C ILE A 363 23.53 -43.67 -6.93
N PRO A 364 23.37 -44.43 -8.03
CA PRO A 364 23.53 -43.96 -9.42
C PRO A 364 22.27 -43.29 -10.03
N PRO A 365 22.39 -42.62 -11.20
CA PRO A 365 21.35 -41.77 -11.76
C PRO A 365 20.40 -42.54 -12.70
N GLU A 366 19.08 -42.38 -12.55
CA GLU A 366 18.10 -42.83 -13.54
C GLU A 366 17.38 -41.67 -14.23
N SER A 367 17.60 -41.64 -15.55
CA SER A 367 16.75 -41.22 -16.67
C SER A 367 15.98 -39.89 -16.61
N ARG A 368 16.53 -38.91 -17.32
CA ARG A 368 15.81 -37.81 -17.98
C ARG A 368 14.87 -38.36 -19.06
N ASP A 369 13.60 -37.95 -19.02
CA ASP A 369 12.69 -37.95 -20.16
C ASP A 369 12.80 -36.59 -20.90
N PRO A 370 13.30 -36.52 -22.15
CA PRO A 370 13.39 -35.30 -22.92
C PRO A 370 12.08 -35.09 -23.70
N GLY A 371 10.96 -34.87 -23.01
CA GLY A 371 9.66 -35.04 -23.65
C GLY A 371 8.45 -34.35 -23.04
N ALA A 372 8.60 -33.45 -22.07
CA ALA A 372 7.48 -32.66 -21.55
C ALA A 372 7.75 -31.16 -21.74
N LYS A 373 7.01 -30.53 -22.66
CA LYS A 373 6.84 -29.07 -22.67
C LYS A 373 6.07 -28.69 -21.42
N THR A 374 6.79 -28.48 -20.33
CA THR A 374 6.25 -27.89 -19.11
C THR A 374 5.89 -26.44 -19.40
N ALA A 375 4.69 -26.04 -18.97
CA ALA A 375 4.31 -24.64 -18.84
C ALA A 375 5.44 -23.83 -18.16
N PRO A 376 5.58 -22.52 -18.43
CA PRO A 376 6.56 -21.70 -17.72
C PRO A 376 6.36 -21.90 -16.21
N PRO A 377 7.45 -22.11 -15.44
CA PRO A 377 7.34 -22.31 -14.01
C PRO A 377 6.66 -21.09 -13.36
N PRO A 378 5.90 -21.27 -12.27
CA PRO A 378 5.38 -20.15 -11.50
C PRO A 378 6.53 -19.21 -11.11
N ALA A 379 6.28 -17.90 -11.21
CA ALA A 379 7.23 -16.87 -10.88
C ALA A 379 7.82 -17.13 -9.49
N ARG A 380 9.15 -17.24 -9.43
CA ARG A 380 9.90 -17.40 -8.18
C ARG A 380 9.62 -16.19 -7.26
N PRO A 381 9.51 -16.37 -5.93
CA PRO A 381 9.60 -15.25 -5.00
C PRO A 381 10.91 -14.46 -5.20
N PRO A 382 10.97 -13.17 -4.80
CA PRO A 382 12.14 -12.33 -5.03
C PRO A 382 13.40 -12.99 -4.46
N GLY A 383 14.35 -13.27 -5.34
CA GLY A 383 15.68 -13.81 -5.04
C GLY A 383 16.77 -12.79 -5.37
N PRO A 384 18.05 -13.09 -5.04
CA PRO A 384 19.16 -12.18 -5.27
C PRO A 384 19.25 -11.77 -6.75
N ALA A 385 19.31 -10.46 -7.03
CA ALA A 385 19.45 -9.93 -8.38
C ALA A 385 20.89 -10.12 -8.88
N PRO A 386 21.16 -10.95 -9.91
CA PRO A 386 22.52 -11.09 -10.43
C PRO A 386 22.82 -9.92 -11.38
N GLY A 387 23.59 -8.93 -10.92
CA GLY A 387 24.58 -8.24 -11.76
C GLY A 387 24.50 -6.72 -11.95
N GLY A 388 23.43 -6.01 -11.58
CA GLY A 388 23.29 -4.57 -11.88
C GLY A 388 22.90 -3.65 -10.71
N VAL A 389 22.69 -4.19 -9.51
CA VAL A 389 22.36 -3.39 -8.31
C VAL A 389 23.64 -2.91 -7.64
N GLN A 390 23.80 -1.60 -7.50
CA GLN A 390 24.93 -0.99 -6.79
C GLN A 390 24.46 -0.36 -5.47
N LEU A 391 25.00 -0.85 -4.35
CA LEU A 391 24.78 -0.23 -3.04
C LEU A 391 25.81 0.89 -2.82
N VAL A 392 25.32 2.09 -2.53
CA VAL A 392 26.15 3.25 -2.19
C VAL A 392 26.08 3.43 -0.68
N VAL A 393 27.04 2.82 0.02
CA VAL A 393 27.03 2.73 1.49
C VAL A 393 27.70 3.96 2.12
N ARG A 394 27.08 4.48 3.18
CA ARG A 394 27.59 5.57 4.01
C ARG A 394 27.52 5.19 5.49
N ASP A 395 28.64 5.38 6.16
CA ASP A 395 28.76 5.15 7.60
C ASP A 395 28.28 6.38 8.38
N SER A 396 27.24 6.20 9.18
CA SER A 396 26.74 7.22 10.12
C SER A 396 27.50 7.21 11.45
N GLY A 397 28.19 6.13 11.80
CA GLY A 397 28.92 5.96 13.06
C GLY A 397 28.05 6.09 14.32
N GLY A 398 26.73 5.96 14.20
CA GLY A 398 25.79 6.21 15.30
C GLY A 398 25.39 7.69 15.49
N SER A 399 25.82 8.61 14.62
CA SER A 399 25.59 10.06 14.75
C SER A 399 24.42 10.55 13.89
N PRO A 400 23.43 11.25 14.49
CA PRO A 400 22.34 11.88 13.75
C PRO A 400 22.80 12.86 12.67
N GLU A 401 23.81 13.67 12.98
CA GLU A 401 24.35 14.68 12.06
C GLU A 401 24.99 14.02 10.84
N ARG A 402 25.77 12.95 11.07
CA ARG A 402 26.37 12.15 9.99
C ARG A 402 25.31 11.44 9.16
N ALA A 403 24.26 10.90 9.78
CA ALA A 403 23.16 10.25 9.08
C ALA A 403 22.42 11.22 8.14
N ALA A 404 22.06 12.40 8.62
CA ALA A 404 21.43 13.44 7.80
C ALA A 404 22.34 13.91 6.65
N ALA A 405 23.63 14.11 6.92
CA ALA A 405 24.61 14.48 5.90
C ALA A 405 24.75 13.40 4.82
N ALA A 406 24.79 12.12 5.21
CA ALA A 406 24.84 10.99 4.30
C ALA A 406 23.59 10.92 3.40
N VAL A 407 22.39 11.18 3.94
CA VAL A 407 21.15 11.23 3.15
C VAL A 407 21.23 12.31 2.08
N ARG A 408 21.63 13.53 2.43
CA ARG A 408 21.76 14.63 1.46
C ARG A 408 22.83 14.35 0.40
N GLU A 409 23.94 13.73 0.80
CA GLU A 409 25.00 13.32 -0.12
C GLU A 409 24.50 12.28 -1.13
N LEU A 410 23.81 11.24 -0.65
CA LEU A 410 23.23 10.18 -1.49
C LEU A 410 22.16 10.75 -2.43
N ALA A 411 21.35 11.70 -1.95
CA ALA A 411 20.33 12.36 -2.75
C ALA A 411 20.90 13.28 -3.85
N ALA A 412 22.17 13.70 -3.75
CA ALA A 412 22.84 14.46 -4.81
C ALA A 412 23.16 13.59 -6.04
N ASP A 413 23.26 12.26 -5.89
CA ASP A 413 23.36 11.34 -7.03
C ASP A 413 21.95 11.02 -7.56
N ALA A 414 21.62 11.59 -8.73
CA ALA A 414 20.32 11.38 -9.39
C ALA A 414 20.02 9.90 -9.72
N LYS A 415 21.05 9.03 -9.73
CA LYS A 415 20.87 7.58 -9.94
C LYS A 415 20.41 6.84 -8.69
N VAL A 416 20.50 7.46 -7.50
CA VAL A 416 20.00 6.89 -6.25
C VAL A 416 18.50 7.15 -6.14
N LEU A 417 17.72 6.07 -6.22
CA LEU A 417 16.25 6.11 -6.25
C LEU A 417 15.61 6.00 -4.86
N ALA A 418 16.30 5.38 -3.91
CA ALA A 418 15.86 5.22 -2.53
C ALA A 418 17.06 4.99 -1.60
N ILE A 419 16.85 5.17 -0.30
CA ILE A 419 17.82 4.94 0.77
C ILE A 419 17.25 3.91 1.75
N VAL A 420 18.06 2.93 2.17
CA VAL A 420 17.71 1.97 3.23
C VAL A 420 18.55 2.24 4.49
N GLY A 421 17.91 2.13 5.65
CA GLY A 421 18.44 2.56 6.96
C GLY A 421 18.00 4.00 7.29
N PRO A 422 18.44 4.59 8.42
CA PRO A 422 19.22 4.00 9.51
C PRO A 422 18.41 3.05 10.41
N ILE A 423 19.06 2.55 11.46
CA ILE A 423 18.50 1.58 12.41
C ILE A 423 18.03 2.26 13.71
N PHE A 424 18.82 3.19 14.27
CA PHE A 424 18.54 3.74 15.60
C PHE A 424 17.71 5.03 15.54
N SER A 425 16.82 5.21 16.52
CA SER A 425 15.81 6.28 16.54
C SER A 425 16.34 7.69 16.33
N ALA A 426 17.49 8.05 16.90
CA ALA A 426 18.05 9.40 16.75
C ALA A 426 18.63 9.64 15.35
N GLU A 427 19.32 8.64 14.80
CA GLU A 427 19.85 8.70 13.43
C GLU A 427 18.73 8.71 12.41
N SER A 428 17.74 7.84 12.59
CA SER A 428 16.58 7.74 11.71
C SER A 428 15.72 9.00 11.73
N GLU A 429 15.62 9.72 12.85
CA GLU A 429 14.92 11.01 12.91
C GLU A 429 15.61 12.06 12.02
N ALA A 430 16.93 12.22 12.19
CA ALA A 430 17.69 13.20 11.42
C ALA A 430 17.77 12.81 9.93
N ALA A 431 17.90 11.52 9.63
CA ALA A 431 17.85 10.99 8.28
C ALA A 431 16.46 11.18 7.64
N ALA A 432 15.38 10.94 8.37
CA ALA A 432 14.00 11.13 7.91
C ALA A 432 13.72 12.60 7.57
N GLN A 433 14.12 13.53 8.43
CA GLN A 433 14.00 14.96 8.14
C GLN A 433 14.80 15.34 6.87
N ALA A 434 16.04 14.87 6.75
CA ALA A 434 16.84 15.14 5.57
C ALA A 434 16.26 14.52 4.29
N ALA A 435 15.68 13.32 4.38
CA ALA A 435 15.08 12.61 3.26
C ALA A 435 13.84 13.32 2.73
N GLU A 436 13.02 13.85 3.64
CA GLU A 436 11.85 14.67 3.32
C GLU A 436 12.27 15.98 2.63
N GLU A 437 13.27 16.69 3.16
CA GLU A 437 13.81 17.93 2.60
C GLU A 437 14.30 17.75 1.14
N VAL A 438 14.94 16.62 0.84
CA VAL A 438 15.54 16.34 -0.48
C VAL A 438 14.69 15.40 -1.35
N GLN A 439 13.49 15.05 -0.88
CA GLN A 439 12.49 14.26 -1.61
C GLN A 439 13.03 12.91 -2.12
N ILE A 440 13.69 12.15 -1.25
CA ILE A 440 14.20 10.81 -1.56
C ILE A 440 13.52 9.77 -0.65
N PRO A 441 12.93 8.69 -1.21
CA PRO A 441 12.36 7.61 -0.41
C PRO A 441 13.40 7.03 0.57
N LEU A 442 13.06 7.03 1.86
CA LEU A 442 13.86 6.47 2.95
C LEU A 442 13.11 5.32 3.61
N LEU A 443 13.64 4.11 3.52
CA LEU A 443 13.12 2.93 4.20
C LEU A 443 13.94 2.69 5.47
N THR A 444 13.47 3.24 6.59
CA THR A 444 14.14 3.15 7.89
C THR A 444 13.84 1.80 8.58
N LEU A 445 14.85 1.28 9.27
CA LEU A 445 14.78 0.04 10.06
C LEU A 445 14.61 0.33 11.56
N SER A 446 14.22 1.56 11.91
CA SER A 446 13.94 1.96 13.29
C SER A 446 12.55 1.51 13.77
N ASN A 447 12.44 1.29 15.09
CA ASN A 447 11.17 0.98 15.74
C ASN A 447 10.32 2.23 16.06
N ARG A 448 10.83 3.44 15.83
CA ARG A 448 10.12 4.69 16.17
C ARG A 448 8.99 4.98 15.17
N MET A 449 7.75 4.78 15.58
CA MET A 449 6.55 4.87 14.70
C MET A 449 6.26 6.30 14.24
N GLU A 450 6.67 7.31 15.02
CA GLU A 450 6.48 8.72 14.69
C GLU A 450 7.34 9.17 13.49
N LEU A 451 8.23 8.31 12.99
CA LEU A 451 9.11 8.66 11.87
C LEU A 451 8.39 8.77 10.53
N GLY A 452 7.38 7.93 10.28
CA GLY A 452 6.58 7.98 9.05
C GLY A 452 5.42 8.99 9.14
N ALA A 453 4.94 9.27 10.35
CA ALA A 453 3.87 10.22 10.57
C ALA A 453 4.23 11.60 9.99
N GLU A 454 3.31 12.17 9.21
CA GLU A 454 3.43 13.51 8.61
C GLU A 454 4.62 13.67 7.62
N ARG A 455 5.12 12.57 7.04
CA ARG A 455 6.20 12.60 6.04
C ARG A 455 5.81 11.78 4.80
N ASP A 456 6.07 12.32 3.61
CA ASP A 456 5.70 11.68 2.36
C ASP A 456 6.77 10.70 1.85
N TYR A 457 8.03 10.88 2.23
CA TYR A 457 9.17 10.12 1.71
C TYR A 457 9.75 9.12 2.71
N VAL A 458 9.15 8.95 3.88
CA VAL A 458 9.72 8.13 4.96
C VAL A 458 8.84 6.91 5.25
N PHE A 459 9.45 5.73 5.17
CA PHE A 459 8.79 4.44 5.35
C PHE A 459 9.44 3.64 6.47
N ARG A 460 8.65 3.16 7.44
CA ARG A 460 9.13 2.36 8.57
C ARG A 460 8.75 0.90 8.40
N LEU A 461 9.73 0.01 8.29
CA LEU A 461 9.48 -1.40 7.94
C LEU A 461 9.44 -2.39 9.12
N ARG A 462 9.76 -1.94 10.33
CA ARG A 462 9.81 -2.81 11.51
C ARG A 462 8.41 -3.26 11.93
N MET A 463 8.31 -4.43 12.55
CA MET A 463 7.07 -4.88 13.17
C MET A 463 6.65 -3.89 14.28
N THR A 464 5.35 -3.62 14.43
CA THR A 464 4.82 -2.88 15.58
C THR A 464 4.43 -3.84 16.72
N PRO A 465 4.36 -3.34 17.97
CA PRO A 465 3.74 -4.08 19.07
C PRO A 465 2.29 -4.53 18.76
N ASP A 466 1.56 -3.73 17.98
CA ASP A 466 0.18 -4.03 17.60
C ASP A 466 0.14 -5.21 16.61
N ASP A 467 1.05 -5.28 15.63
CA ASP A 467 1.20 -6.44 14.73
C ASP A 467 1.45 -7.74 15.51
N GLU A 468 2.32 -7.66 16.51
CA GLU A 468 2.70 -8.80 17.36
C GLU A 468 1.50 -9.31 18.17
N ILE A 469 0.82 -8.39 18.85
CA ILE A 469 -0.34 -8.67 19.71
C ILE A 469 -1.52 -9.17 18.89
N ASP A 470 -1.84 -8.49 17.78
CA ASP A 470 -2.98 -8.84 16.94
C ASP A 470 -2.83 -10.26 16.40
N ARG A 471 -1.62 -10.67 16.00
CA ARG A 471 -1.35 -12.04 15.53
C ARG A 471 -1.58 -13.09 16.63
N LEU A 472 -1.21 -12.80 17.87
CA LEU A 472 -1.41 -13.68 19.03
C LEU A 472 -2.90 -13.80 19.38
N VAL A 473 -3.59 -12.66 19.50
CA VAL A 473 -5.02 -12.60 19.85
C VAL A 473 -5.86 -13.26 18.75
N GLU A 474 -5.53 -13.02 17.47
CA GLU A 474 -6.18 -13.67 16.33
C GLU A 474 -6.15 -15.18 16.47
N TYR A 475 -4.96 -15.76 16.62
CA TYR A 475 -4.85 -17.21 16.72
C TYR A 475 -5.49 -17.76 18.01
N ALA A 476 -5.33 -17.06 19.14
CA ALA A 476 -5.91 -17.49 20.40
C ALA A 476 -7.45 -17.54 20.34
N MET A 477 -8.09 -16.57 19.69
CA MET A 477 -9.55 -16.55 19.57
C MET A 477 -10.05 -17.48 18.46
N ASP A 478 -9.44 -17.42 17.28
CA ASP A 478 -9.98 -18.05 16.07
C ASP A 478 -9.66 -19.55 16.02
N GLU A 479 -8.45 -19.94 16.44
CA GLU A 479 -7.98 -21.34 16.35
C GLU A 479 -7.96 -22.07 17.70
N VAL A 480 -7.59 -21.39 18.78
CA VAL A 480 -7.61 -21.99 20.13
C VAL A 480 -9.01 -21.91 20.77
N GLY A 481 -9.85 -20.97 20.33
CA GLY A 481 -11.20 -20.77 20.86
C GLY A 481 -11.25 -20.06 22.20
N ALA A 482 -10.19 -19.32 22.58
CA ALA A 482 -10.13 -18.57 23.83
C ALA A 482 -11.12 -17.41 23.84
N GLN A 483 -11.88 -17.27 24.93
CA GLN A 483 -12.86 -16.21 25.14
C GLN A 483 -12.49 -15.31 26.32
N THR A 484 -11.82 -15.87 27.33
CA THR A 484 -11.36 -15.14 28.52
C THR A 484 -9.84 -15.09 28.59
N PHE A 485 -9.31 -13.94 28.97
CA PHE A 485 -7.89 -13.63 28.88
C PHE A 485 -7.37 -13.02 30.17
N ALA A 486 -6.08 -13.26 30.45
CA ALA A 486 -5.36 -12.63 31.54
C ALA A 486 -4.02 -12.02 31.08
N ILE A 487 -3.50 -11.08 31.87
CA ILE A 487 -2.23 -10.40 31.56
C ILE A 487 -1.32 -10.37 32.79
N LEU A 488 -0.10 -10.89 32.66
CA LEU A 488 0.94 -10.80 33.69
C LEU A 488 2.13 -10.01 33.13
N TYR A 489 2.32 -8.76 33.57
CA TYR A 489 3.21 -7.82 32.89
C TYR A 489 4.21 -7.14 33.84
N PRO A 490 5.43 -6.81 33.37
CA PRO A 490 6.34 -5.98 34.14
C PRO A 490 5.81 -4.55 34.23
N MET A 491 5.92 -3.92 35.40
CA MET A 491 5.52 -2.52 35.64
C MET A 491 6.53 -1.51 35.03
N SER A 492 7.13 -1.86 33.90
CA SER A 492 7.95 -0.98 33.07
C SER A 492 7.07 -0.17 32.09
N ARG A 493 7.68 0.79 31.38
CA ARG A 493 6.98 1.52 30.30
C ARG A 493 6.55 0.57 29.18
N TYR A 494 7.42 -0.36 28.80
CA TYR A 494 7.14 -1.39 27.79
C TYR A 494 5.98 -2.30 28.23
N GLY A 495 6.07 -2.91 29.41
CA GLY A 495 5.03 -3.85 29.88
C GLY A 495 3.66 -3.21 30.06
N ARG A 496 3.58 -1.98 30.57
CA ARG A 496 2.31 -1.22 30.61
C ARG A 496 1.76 -0.93 29.21
N GLY A 497 2.63 -0.60 28.26
CA GLY A 497 2.26 -0.35 26.87
C GLY A 497 1.72 -1.60 26.16
N MET A 498 2.36 -2.75 26.35
CA MET A 498 1.91 -4.04 25.81
C MET A 498 0.61 -4.49 26.47
N ARG A 499 0.47 -4.34 27.80
CA ARG A 499 -0.77 -4.63 28.52
C ARG A 499 -1.96 -3.86 27.97
N SER A 500 -1.81 -2.55 27.76
CA SER A 500 -2.90 -1.72 27.22
C SER A 500 -3.30 -2.15 25.81
N ARG A 501 -2.34 -2.34 24.90
CA ARG A 501 -2.61 -2.81 23.53
C ARG A 501 -3.27 -4.18 23.49
N TYR A 502 -2.76 -5.12 24.29
CA TYR A 502 -3.32 -6.47 24.37
C TYR A 502 -4.75 -6.45 24.90
N TRP A 503 -5.01 -5.64 25.93
CA TRP A 503 -6.36 -5.45 26.45
C TRP A 503 -7.31 -4.90 25.38
N GLU A 504 -6.88 -3.87 24.65
CA GLU A 504 -7.64 -3.26 23.56
C GLU A 504 -7.91 -4.25 22.42
N ALA A 505 -6.89 -5.01 21.98
CA ALA A 505 -7.02 -6.01 20.92
C ALA A 505 -8.01 -7.15 21.29
N VAL A 506 -7.95 -7.64 22.53
CA VAL A 506 -8.88 -8.66 23.04
C VAL A 506 -10.32 -8.14 23.07
N VAL A 507 -10.53 -6.96 23.65
CA VAL A 507 -11.88 -6.37 23.77
C VAL A 507 -12.43 -5.99 22.40
N GLY A 508 -11.60 -5.46 21.50
CA GLY A 508 -11.98 -5.10 20.14
C GLY A 508 -12.48 -6.29 19.31
N ARG A 509 -12.01 -7.51 19.61
CA ARG A 509 -12.50 -8.76 19.01
C ARG A 509 -13.63 -9.44 19.80
N GLY A 510 -14.16 -8.80 20.84
CA GLY A 510 -15.27 -9.32 21.66
C GLY A 510 -14.85 -10.28 22.77
N GLY A 511 -13.55 -10.47 23.01
CA GLY A 511 -13.03 -11.24 24.13
C GLY A 511 -13.08 -10.47 25.47
N LYS A 512 -12.81 -11.15 26.58
CA LYS A 512 -12.86 -10.55 27.92
C LYS A 512 -11.54 -10.71 28.65
N VAL A 513 -10.95 -9.60 29.09
CA VAL A 513 -9.83 -9.68 30.04
C VAL A 513 -10.37 -9.73 31.47
N VAL A 514 -10.21 -10.87 32.14
CA VAL A 514 -10.78 -11.13 33.47
C VAL A 514 -9.77 -10.91 34.61
N ALA A 515 -8.47 -10.96 34.29
CA ALA A 515 -7.40 -10.71 35.26
C ALA A 515 -6.22 -9.94 34.64
N ALA A 516 -5.61 -9.05 35.43
CA ALA A 516 -4.33 -8.45 35.07
C ALA A 516 -3.51 -8.18 36.33
N ALA A 517 -2.27 -8.66 36.37
CA ALA A 517 -1.35 -8.43 37.47
C ALA A 517 -0.01 -7.87 36.97
N GLY A 518 0.49 -6.87 37.68
CA GLY A 518 1.80 -6.28 37.42
C GLY A 518 2.85 -6.78 38.41
N TYR A 519 4.11 -6.84 37.99
CA TYR A 519 5.26 -7.13 38.84
C TYR A 519 6.42 -6.15 38.60
N GLU A 520 7.33 -6.03 39.56
CA GLU A 520 8.53 -5.20 39.39
C GLU A 520 9.49 -5.82 38.36
N PRO A 521 10.10 -5.05 37.44
CA PRO A 521 10.94 -5.61 36.37
C PRO A 521 12.11 -6.48 36.84
N ASP A 522 12.66 -6.24 38.03
CA ASP A 522 13.75 -7.00 38.63
C ASP A 522 13.26 -8.16 39.53
N ALA A 523 11.94 -8.39 39.61
CA ALA A 523 11.37 -9.45 40.42
C ALA A 523 11.88 -10.85 40.01
N THR A 524 12.08 -11.70 41.02
CA THR A 524 12.41 -13.13 40.89
C THR A 524 11.34 -14.04 41.52
N ASP A 525 10.41 -13.47 42.29
CA ASP A 525 9.27 -14.15 42.90
C ASP A 525 7.98 -13.56 42.33
N PHE A 526 7.15 -14.42 41.72
CA PHE A 526 5.91 -14.06 41.05
C PHE A 526 4.68 -14.65 41.78
N LYS A 527 4.87 -15.22 42.96
CA LYS A 527 3.78 -15.80 43.77
C LYS A 527 2.64 -14.81 44.01
N ALA A 528 2.95 -13.60 44.45
CA ALA A 528 1.93 -12.59 44.75
C ALA A 528 1.11 -12.19 43.52
N PRO A 529 1.71 -11.79 42.38
CA PRO A 529 0.94 -11.44 41.19
C PRO A 529 0.18 -12.64 40.58
N ILE A 530 0.77 -13.85 40.55
CA ILE A 530 0.06 -15.07 40.10
C ILE A 530 -1.17 -15.32 40.98
N ARG A 531 -1.01 -15.26 42.31
CA ARG A 531 -2.12 -15.44 43.23
C ARG A 531 -3.20 -14.36 43.11
N GLY A 532 -2.83 -13.16 42.67
CA GLY A 532 -3.77 -12.06 42.44
C GLY A 532 -4.63 -12.23 41.18
N MET A 533 -4.20 -13.06 40.23
CA MET A 533 -4.95 -13.32 39.00
C MET A 533 -5.93 -14.49 39.12
N VAL A 534 -5.71 -15.39 40.08
CA VAL A 534 -6.52 -16.61 40.24
C VAL A 534 -7.21 -16.60 41.60
N GLY A 535 -8.34 -17.30 41.71
CA GLY A 535 -9.27 -17.21 42.85
C GLY A 535 -8.81 -17.81 44.18
N PHE A 536 -7.53 -17.71 44.58
CA PHE A 536 -7.05 -18.19 45.89
C PHE A 536 -7.77 -17.55 47.08
N ASP A 537 -8.37 -16.37 46.89
CA ASP A 537 -8.96 -15.54 47.94
C ASP A 537 -10.49 -15.40 47.81
N LEU A 538 -11.21 -16.52 47.58
CA LEU A 538 -12.68 -16.61 47.71
C LEU A 538 -13.17 -16.47 49.18
N ILE A 539 -12.45 -15.70 49.99
CA ILE A 539 -12.76 -15.42 51.40
C ILE A 539 -13.36 -14.03 51.52
N THR A 540 -14.50 -13.94 52.19
CA THR A 540 -15.19 -12.69 52.53
C THR A 540 -14.28 -11.77 53.36
N ARG A 541 -14.59 -10.46 53.41
CA ARG A 541 -13.84 -9.49 54.23
C ARG A 541 -13.72 -9.92 55.69
N ASN A 542 -14.78 -10.53 56.24
CA ASN A 542 -14.81 -10.99 57.62
C ASN A 542 -13.92 -12.22 57.84
N GLU A 543 -13.94 -13.18 56.91
CA GLU A 543 -13.04 -14.34 56.94
C GLU A 543 -11.57 -13.91 56.80
N ARG A 544 -11.28 -12.92 55.95
CA ARG A 544 -9.93 -12.37 55.79
C ARG A 544 -9.39 -11.72 57.07
N VAL A 545 -10.22 -10.96 57.78
CA VAL A 545 -9.86 -10.40 59.09
C VAL A 545 -9.65 -11.51 60.13
N ALA A 546 -10.54 -12.51 60.16
CA ALA A 546 -10.43 -13.63 61.09
C ALA A 546 -9.15 -14.47 60.88
N LEU A 547 -8.77 -14.72 59.63
CA LEU A 547 -7.53 -15.43 59.28
C LEU A 547 -6.26 -14.62 59.59
N GLN A 548 -6.30 -13.29 59.44
CA GLN A 548 -5.20 -12.40 59.84
C GLN A 548 -5.04 -12.35 61.37
N GLU A 549 -6.15 -12.25 62.11
CA GLU A 549 -6.18 -12.32 63.56
C GLU A 549 -5.62 -13.67 64.05
N ARG A 550 -6.05 -14.80 63.45
CA ARG A 550 -5.50 -16.13 63.71
C ARG A 550 -3.99 -16.19 63.50
N SER A 551 -3.51 -15.71 62.35
CA SER A 551 -2.09 -15.72 61.99
C SER A 551 -1.25 -14.87 62.94
N ARG A 552 -1.77 -13.71 63.37
CA ARG A 552 -1.15 -12.87 64.38
C ARG A 552 -1.13 -13.56 65.74
N ALA A 553 -2.23 -14.20 66.14
CA ALA A 553 -2.33 -14.93 67.39
C ALA A 553 -1.36 -16.12 67.44
N LEU A 554 -1.23 -16.90 66.36
CA LEU A 554 -0.26 -17.99 66.25
C LEU A 554 1.19 -17.48 66.29
N ARG A 555 1.50 -16.36 65.60
CA ARG A 555 2.84 -15.74 65.66
C ARG A 555 3.21 -15.25 67.06
N ARG A 556 2.26 -14.65 67.79
CA ARG A 556 2.45 -14.29 69.21
C ARG A 556 2.58 -15.54 70.09
N GLY A 557 1.79 -16.58 69.79
CA GLY A 557 1.77 -17.87 70.47
C GLY A 557 3.08 -18.65 70.39
N ARG A 558 3.90 -18.45 69.35
CA ARG A 558 5.25 -19.05 69.24
C ARG A 558 6.21 -18.66 70.36
N ARG A 559 5.88 -17.63 71.15
CA ARG A 559 6.65 -17.18 72.32
C ARG A 559 6.14 -17.74 73.64
N LEU A 560 5.07 -18.54 73.62
CA LEU A 560 4.48 -19.17 74.81
C LEU A 560 5.12 -20.54 75.07
N GLU A 561 4.94 -21.05 76.29
CA GLU A 561 5.30 -22.41 76.66
C GLU A 561 4.66 -23.44 75.70
N PRO A 562 5.34 -24.55 75.36
CA PRO A 562 4.90 -25.48 74.30
C PRO A 562 3.47 -26.00 74.47
N GLU A 563 3.08 -26.31 75.70
CA GLU A 563 1.73 -26.80 76.05
C GLU A 563 0.65 -25.73 75.79
N VAL A 564 0.95 -24.47 76.13
CA VAL A 564 0.03 -23.34 75.95
C VAL A 564 -0.05 -22.94 74.47
N ALA A 565 1.06 -23.01 73.75
CA ALA A 565 1.09 -22.78 72.31
C ALA A 565 0.27 -23.85 71.54
N ALA A 566 0.33 -25.10 71.98
CA ALA A 566 -0.46 -26.19 71.42
C ALA A 566 -1.97 -25.98 71.66
N GLN A 567 -2.37 -25.65 72.90
CA GLN A 567 -3.78 -25.34 73.22
C GLN A 567 -4.30 -24.13 72.45
N LEU A 568 -3.52 -23.05 72.35
CA LEU A 568 -3.89 -21.87 71.55
C LEU A 568 -4.09 -22.24 70.08
N LYS A 569 -3.20 -23.07 69.52
CA LYS A 569 -3.31 -23.55 68.15
C LYS A 569 -4.59 -24.37 67.94
N GLU A 570 -4.91 -25.26 68.87
CA GLU A 570 -6.11 -26.10 68.82
C GLU A 570 -7.41 -25.29 68.92
N ILE A 571 -7.47 -24.32 69.84
CA ILE A 571 -8.61 -23.39 69.95
C ILE A 571 -8.79 -22.59 68.66
N LEU A 572 -7.70 -22.02 68.14
CA LEU A 572 -7.73 -21.23 66.92
C LEU A 572 -8.13 -22.07 65.70
N TYR A 573 -7.68 -23.32 65.61
CA TYR A 573 -8.05 -24.21 64.50
C TYR A 573 -9.49 -24.71 64.60
N THR A 574 -10.00 -24.89 65.81
CA THR A 574 -11.40 -25.27 66.03
C THR A 574 -12.36 -24.13 65.68
N GLN A 575 -12.00 -22.89 66.03
CA GLN A 575 -12.87 -21.73 65.81
C GLN A 575 -12.76 -21.13 64.41
N LEU A 576 -11.58 -21.15 63.81
CA LEU A 576 -11.28 -20.41 62.57
C LEU A 576 -10.79 -21.33 61.45
N GLY A 577 -10.91 -22.65 61.63
CA GLY A 577 -10.37 -23.66 60.73
C GLY A 577 -8.85 -23.83 60.83
N PRO A 578 -8.29 -24.94 60.32
CA PRO A 578 -6.84 -25.11 60.19
C PRO A 578 -6.22 -24.04 59.29
N GLU A 579 -4.89 -23.88 59.30
CA GLU A 579 -4.22 -23.17 58.20
C GLU A 579 -4.67 -23.83 56.90
N ALA A 580 -5.56 -23.17 56.16
CA ALA A 580 -6.27 -23.78 55.05
C ALA A 580 -5.23 -24.29 54.05
N GLU A 581 -5.35 -25.55 53.64
CA GLU A 581 -4.93 -25.91 52.29
C GLU A 581 -5.70 -24.96 51.37
N PRO A 582 -5.01 -24.14 50.56
CA PRO A 582 -5.70 -23.20 49.70
C PRO A 582 -6.72 -23.98 48.88
N LEU A 583 -7.95 -23.45 48.77
CA LEU A 583 -8.88 -23.96 47.77
C LEU A 583 -8.14 -24.02 46.43
N PRO A 584 -8.40 -25.05 45.59
CA PRO A 584 -7.79 -25.10 44.27
C PRO A 584 -8.04 -23.77 43.57
N PRO A 585 -7.04 -23.23 42.85
CA PRO A 585 -7.18 -21.93 42.21
C PRO A 585 -8.35 -21.96 41.22
N VAL A 586 -9.19 -20.93 41.24
CA VAL A 586 -10.13 -20.70 40.15
C VAL A 586 -9.38 -19.95 39.06
N VAL A 587 -9.11 -20.64 37.95
CA VAL A 587 -8.55 -20.08 36.73
C VAL A 587 -9.71 -19.85 35.77
N ASP A 588 -10.09 -18.59 35.57
CA ASP A 588 -11.26 -18.17 34.78
C ASP A 588 -10.88 -17.57 33.42
N PHE A 589 -9.62 -17.75 33.00
CA PHE A 589 -9.08 -17.33 31.72
C PHE A 589 -8.54 -18.52 30.92
N ASP A 590 -8.80 -18.50 29.61
CA ASP A 590 -8.33 -19.50 28.64
C ASP A 590 -6.88 -19.23 28.20
N ALA A 591 -6.46 -17.96 28.17
CA ALA A 591 -5.13 -17.57 27.72
C ALA A 591 -4.48 -16.49 28.60
N LEU A 592 -3.17 -16.57 28.77
CA LEU A 592 -2.37 -15.67 29.61
C LEU A 592 -1.24 -15.04 28.78
N PHE A 593 -1.29 -13.72 28.64
CA PHE A 593 -0.27 -12.94 27.95
C PHE A 593 0.81 -12.41 28.90
N ILE A 594 2.07 -12.60 28.52
CA ILE A 594 3.25 -12.23 29.31
C ILE A 594 4.26 -11.49 28.41
N PRO A 595 4.19 -10.14 28.35
CA PRO A 595 5.10 -9.32 27.54
C PRO A 595 6.42 -9.07 28.29
N ASP A 596 7.26 -10.10 28.36
CA ASP A 596 8.62 -10.02 28.92
C ASP A 596 9.56 -11.01 28.21
N GLY A 597 10.85 -10.98 28.52
CA GLY A 597 11.87 -11.81 27.89
C GLY A 597 11.85 -13.28 28.31
N HIS A 598 12.61 -14.11 27.59
CA HIS A 598 12.78 -15.54 27.87
C HIS A 598 13.31 -15.81 29.30
N ASP A 599 14.16 -14.93 29.83
CA ASP A 599 14.72 -15.02 31.18
C ASP A 599 13.63 -14.91 32.28
N LYS A 600 12.61 -14.08 32.07
CA LYS A 600 11.50 -13.93 33.02
C LYS A 600 10.51 -15.09 32.94
N ILE A 601 10.13 -15.53 31.75
CA ILE A 601 9.21 -16.65 31.62
C ILE A 601 9.79 -17.95 32.17
N GLN A 602 11.10 -18.16 32.09
CA GLN A 602 11.79 -19.29 32.74
C GLN A 602 11.57 -19.34 34.26
N LEU A 603 11.36 -18.18 34.91
CA LEU A 603 11.04 -18.08 36.34
C LEU A 603 9.53 -18.14 36.61
N ILE A 604 8.71 -17.58 35.72
CA ILE A 604 7.26 -17.49 35.87
C ILE A 604 6.58 -18.85 35.61
N ALA A 605 6.95 -19.57 34.55
CA ALA A 605 6.26 -20.78 34.12
C ALA A 605 6.27 -21.91 35.18
N PRO A 606 7.38 -22.20 35.88
CA PRO A 606 7.37 -23.15 36.99
C PRO A 606 6.49 -22.71 38.16
N GLN A 607 6.37 -21.40 38.41
CA GLN A 607 5.54 -20.86 39.49
C GLN A 607 4.05 -20.90 39.14
N LEU A 608 3.69 -20.72 37.87
CA LEU A 608 2.32 -20.95 37.39
C LEU A 608 1.90 -22.41 37.64
N ALA A 609 2.75 -23.37 37.25
CA ALA A 609 2.51 -24.79 37.50
C ALA A 609 2.47 -25.13 38.99
N PHE A 610 3.37 -24.57 39.81
CA PHE A 610 3.34 -24.73 41.26
C PHE A 610 2.05 -24.19 41.90
N HIS A 611 1.47 -23.16 41.29
CA HIS A 611 0.20 -22.57 41.69
C HIS A 611 -1.01 -23.20 41.00
N GLU A 612 -0.86 -24.39 40.40
CA GLU A 612 -1.94 -25.14 39.74
C GLU A 612 -2.68 -24.33 38.66
N VAL A 613 -1.98 -23.37 38.02
CA VAL A 613 -2.48 -22.65 36.86
C VAL A 613 -2.21 -23.51 35.62
N GLU A 614 -3.12 -24.46 35.37
CA GLU A 614 -3.06 -25.42 34.27
C GLU A 614 -4.14 -25.15 33.22
N GLY A 615 -3.98 -25.72 32.02
CA GLY A 615 -4.98 -25.62 30.95
C GLY A 615 -5.06 -24.26 30.25
N VAL A 616 -4.13 -23.35 30.54
CA VAL A 616 -4.08 -22.00 29.98
C VAL A 616 -3.11 -21.92 28.81
N GLN A 617 -3.54 -21.31 27.70
CA GLN A 617 -2.67 -21.01 26.58
C GLN A 617 -1.74 -19.83 26.93
N LEU A 618 -0.44 -20.11 27.08
CA LEU A 618 0.57 -19.07 27.28
C LEU A 618 0.83 -18.34 25.96
N LEU A 619 0.82 -17.01 26.00
CA LEU A 619 1.11 -16.12 24.88
C LEU A 619 2.31 -15.24 25.25
N GLY A 620 3.38 -15.33 24.46
CA GLY A 620 4.65 -14.65 24.69
C GLY A 620 5.00 -13.64 23.62
N SER A 621 5.89 -12.71 23.97
CA SER A 621 6.51 -11.79 23.01
C SER A 621 7.58 -12.48 22.17
N SER A 622 8.01 -11.84 21.09
CA SER A 622 9.11 -12.20 20.21
C SER A 622 10.42 -12.48 20.96
N ASP A 623 10.64 -11.86 22.12
CA ASP A 623 11.83 -12.07 22.97
C ASP A 623 11.85 -13.47 23.62
N TRP A 624 10.78 -14.27 23.47
CA TRP A 624 10.74 -15.68 23.84
C TRP A 624 11.38 -16.60 22.80
N ASN A 625 11.59 -16.13 21.56
CA ASN A 625 12.22 -16.89 20.48
C ASN A 625 13.74 -17.00 20.69
N ALA A 626 14.13 -17.62 21.80
CA ALA A 626 15.50 -17.81 22.24
C ALA A 626 15.72 -19.31 22.53
N PRO A 627 16.83 -19.93 22.08
CA PRO A 627 17.14 -21.33 22.37
C PRO A 627 17.08 -21.69 23.86
N GLU A 628 17.51 -20.76 24.72
CA GLU A 628 17.56 -20.90 26.18
C GLU A 628 16.17 -21.18 26.78
N LEU A 629 15.09 -20.66 26.18
CA LEU A 629 13.73 -20.92 26.66
C LEU A 629 13.39 -22.41 26.61
N ILE A 630 13.83 -23.11 25.57
CA ILE A 630 13.59 -24.54 25.38
C ILE A 630 14.42 -25.34 26.40
N GLU A 631 15.67 -24.94 26.63
CA GLU A 631 16.58 -25.65 27.53
C GLU A 631 16.15 -25.56 29.00
N ILE A 632 15.72 -24.38 29.43
CA ILE A 632 15.46 -24.08 30.85
C ILE A 632 13.97 -24.17 31.19
N GLY A 633 13.08 -23.71 30.30
CA GLY A 633 11.62 -23.71 30.52
C GLY A 633 10.99 -25.11 30.57
N ARG A 634 11.67 -26.11 30.00
CA ARG A 634 11.28 -27.55 30.00
C ARG A 634 9.81 -27.75 29.58
N ASP A 635 9.07 -28.60 30.30
CA ASP A 635 7.67 -28.92 29.99
C ASP A 635 6.69 -27.78 30.33
N HIS A 636 7.09 -26.77 31.11
CA HIS A 636 6.17 -25.71 31.58
C HIS A 636 5.80 -24.68 30.50
N VAL A 637 6.61 -24.59 29.44
CA VAL A 637 6.37 -23.67 28.31
C VAL A 637 5.89 -24.40 27.06
N VAL A 638 5.73 -25.73 27.12
CA VAL A 638 5.28 -26.53 25.98
C VAL A 638 3.86 -26.13 25.60
N GLY A 639 3.66 -25.85 24.32
CA GLY A 639 2.40 -25.38 23.77
C GLY A 639 2.26 -23.85 23.76
N ALA A 640 3.17 -23.10 24.40
CA ALA A 640 3.16 -21.63 24.35
C ALA A 640 3.23 -21.12 22.91
N LEU A 641 2.57 -19.99 22.66
CA LEU A 641 2.54 -19.31 21.35
C LEU A 641 3.41 -18.06 21.42
N ILE A 642 4.20 -17.84 20.37
CA ILE A 642 5.14 -16.73 20.23
C ILE A 642 4.94 -16.11 18.87
N SER A 643 4.80 -14.79 18.82
CA SER A 643 4.77 -14.02 17.58
C SER A 643 6.15 -13.42 17.33
N THR A 644 6.73 -13.61 16.15
CA THR A 644 8.12 -13.20 15.87
C THR A 644 8.26 -12.65 14.45
N PRO A 645 9.07 -11.59 14.24
CA PRO A 645 9.24 -10.99 12.92
C PRO A 645 10.06 -11.88 11.97
N PHE A 646 10.81 -12.87 12.48
CA PHE A 646 11.64 -13.76 11.66
C PHE A 646 11.83 -15.12 12.33
N TYR A 647 11.82 -16.19 11.54
CA TYR A 647 12.07 -17.55 12.01
C TYR A 647 13.00 -18.31 11.07
N VAL A 648 14.22 -18.56 11.54
CA VAL A 648 15.28 -19.28 10.78
C VAL A 648 14.83 -20.69 10.38
N GLY A 649 14.01 -21.35 11.20
CA GLY A 649 13.53 -22.70 10.95
C GLY A 649 12.24 -22.77 10.12
N SER A 650 11.91 -21.71 9.38
CA SER A 650 10.67 -21.63 8.59
C SER A 650 10.66 -22.64 7.44
N ASP A 651 9.47 -23.19 7.16
CA ASP A 651 9.24 -24.12 6.05
C ASP A 651 8.99 -23.40 4.72
N PHE A 652 8.92 -22.06 4.71
CA PHE A 652 8.73 -21.29 3.47
C PHE A 652 10.01 -21.24 2.64
N GLU A 653 9.91 -21.61 1.36
CA GLU A 653 11.05 -21.72 0.44
C GLU A 653 11.90 -20.43 0.36
N ILE A 654 11.26 -19.25 0.32
CA ILE A 654 11.99 -17.96 0.29
C ILE A 654 12.84 -17.76 1.55
N VAL A 655 12.36 -18.18 2.72
CA VAL A 655 13.10 -18.08 3.99
C VAL A 655 14.24 -19.09 4.01
N GLN A 656 13.99 -20.34 3.60
CA GLN A 656 15.01 -21.38 3.52
C GLN A 656 16.15 -20.99 2.57
N ASN A 657 15.81 -20.43 1.42
CA ASN A 657 16.79 -19.93 0.44
C ASN A 657 17.60 -18.77 1.01
N PHE A 658 16.96 -17.82 1.69
CA PHE A 658 17.63 -16.72 2.38
C PHE A 658 18.60 -17.23 3.45
N VAL A 659 18.14 -18.10 4.35
CA VAL A 659 18.96 -18.68 5.43
C VAL A 659 20.15 -19.44 4.86
N THR A 660 19.93 -20.28 3.85
CA THR A 660 21.00 -21.06 3.21
C THR A 660 22.03 -20.14 2.57
N SER A 661 21.57 -19.17 1.75
CA SER A 661 22.46 -18.24 1.06
C SER A 661 23.23 -17.34 2.04
N TYR A 662 22.59 -16.95 3.15
CA TYR A 662 23.23 -16.16 4.21
C TYR A 662 24.33 -16.95 4.90
N ARG A 663 24.06 -18.20 5.30
CA ARG A 663 25.05 -19.08 5.93
C ARG A 663 26.23 -19.35 5.00
N GLU A 664 25.97 -19.64 3.73
CA GLU A 664 27.01 -19.89 2.73
C GLU A 664 27.88 -18.64 2.49
N SER A 665 27.28 -17.44 2.52
CA SER A 665 28.00 -16.19 2.26
C SER A 665 28.78 -15.67 3.48
N PHE A 666 28.27 -15.85 4.69
CA PHE A 666 28.78 -15.17 5.89
C PHE A 666 29.25 -16.11 7.01
N GLY A 667 28.98 -17.41 6.92
CA GLY A 667 29.38 -18.40 7.93
C GLY A 667 28.65 -18.29 9.27
N SER A 668 27.56 -17.53 9.33
CA SER A 668 26.72 -17.36 10.52
C SER A 668 25.23 -17.45 10.19
N GLU A 669 24.39 -17.61 11.20
CA GLU A 669 22.93 -17.52 11.06
C GLU A 669 22.49 -16.07 10.80
N PRO A 670 21.45 -15.84 9.97
CA PRO A 670 20.81 -14.53 9.90
C PRO A 670 19.98 -14.24 11.15
N ASP A 671 19.81 -12.97 11.43
CA ASP A 671 18.99 -12.41 12.51
C ASP A 671 17.79 -11.61 11.97
N GLU A 672 17.01 -11.01 12.87
CA GLU A 672 15.85 -10.20 12.46
C GLU A 672 16.24 -8.91 11.71
N PHE A 673 17.44 -8.37 11.95
CA PHE A 673 17.91 -7.13 11.34
C PHE A 673 18.31 -7.37 9.88
N SER A 674 19.12 -8.40 9.62
CA SER A 674 19.49 -8.86 8.28
C SER A 674 18.26 -9.30 7.47
N ALA A 675 17.30 -10.01 8.09
CA ALA A 675 16.03 -10.36 7.45
C ALA A 675 15.19 -9.13 7.06
N SER A 676 15.04 -8.17 7.98
CA SER A 676 14.32 -6.92 7.70
C SER A 676 15.00 -6.09 6.60
N ALA A 677 16.33 -6.08 6.58
CA ALA A 677 17.12 -5.38 5.58
C ALA A 677 17.00 -6.03 4.19
N PHE A 678 17.02 -7.35 4.14
CA PHE A 678 16.79 -8.12 2.91
C PHE A 678 15.44 -7.76 2.28
N ASP A 679 14.38 -7.70 3.09
CA ASP A 679 13.05 -7.31 2.62
C ASP A 679 13.00 -5.84 2.18
N ALA A 680 13.62 -4.94 2.95
CA ALA A 680 13.66 -3.52 2.64
C ALA A 680 14.26 -3.26 1.25
N LEU A 681 15.37 -3.92 0.93
CA LEU A 681 15.97 -3.80 -0.39
C LEU A 681 15.10 -4.45 -1.47
N ASN A 682 14.56 -5.65 -1.24
CA ASN A 682 13.69 -6.30 -2.23
C ASN A 682 12.41 -5.50 -2.53
N ILE A 683 11.87 -4.76 -1.56
CA ILE A 683 10.78 -3.81 -1.76
C ILE A 683 11.18 -2.72 -2.78
N VAL A 684 12.37 -2.14 -2.63
CA VAL A 684 12.91 -1.13 -3.56
C VAL A 684 13.18 -1.74 -4.94
N LEU A 685 13.80 -2.92 -5.00
CA LEU A 685 14.08 -3.64 -6.25
C LEU A 685 12.79 -3.95 -7.01
N THR A 686 11.73 -4.36 -6.29
CA THR A 686 10.41 -4.62 -6.85
C THR A 686 9.83 -3.37 -7.52
N GLN A 687 9.98 -2.20 -6.89
CA GLN A 687 9.53 -0.94 -7.49
C GLN A 687 10.27 -0.63 -8.79
N ALA A 688 11.59 -0.79 -8.81
CA ALA A 688 12.39 -0.61 -10.01
C ALA A 688 11.99 -1.61 -11.12
N ALA A 689 11.72 -2.87 -10.77
CA ALA A 689 11.26 -3.89 -11.71
C ALA A 689 9.91 -3.56 -12.36
N LEU A 690 9.02 -2.90 -11.61
CA LEU A 690 7.74 -2.37 -12.10
C LEU A 690 7.90 -1.10 -12.96
N LYS A 691 9.14 -0.72 -13.30
CA LYS A 691 9.48 0.46 -14.10
C LYS A 691 9.13 1.79 -13.43
N TYR A 692 9.16 1.84 -12.10
CA TYR A 692 9.23 3.09 -11.37
C TYR A 692 10.67 3.61 -11.43
N ASP A 693 10.93 4.54 -12.34
CA ASP A 693 12.26 5.04 -12.71
C ASP A 693 12.60 6.41 -12.11
N SER A 694 11.73 6.95 -11.24
CA SER A 694 11.95 8.20 -10.51
C SER A 694 11.69 8.03 -9.01
N ARG A 695 12.30 8.87 -8.18
CA ARG A 695 12.10 8.90 -6.72
C ARG A 695 10.62 9.00 -6.34
N LEU A 696 9.87 9.85 -7.06
CA LEU A 696 8.44 10.02 -6.86
C LEU A 696 7.65 8.75 -7.21
N ALA A 697 7.98 8.09 -8.32
CA ALA A 697 7.34 6.84 -8.71
C ALA A 697 7.66 5.70 -7.74
N VAL A 698 8.90 5.62 -7.24
CA VAL A 698 9.30 4.63 -6.22
C VAL A 698 8.57 4.87 -4.90
N ARG A 699 8.47 6.13 -4.45
CA ARG A 699 7.65 6.51 -3.28
C ARG A 699 6.20 6.03 -3.43
N ASP A 700 5.56 6.36 -4.56
CA ASP A 700 4.16 6.00 -4.82
C ASP A 700 3.96 4.49 -4.95
N GLY A 701 4.96 3.80 -5.50
CA GLY A 701 5.00 2.34 -5.56
C GLY A 701 5.04 1.71 -4.17
N ILE A 702 5.90 2.22 -3.28
CA ILE A 702 6.01 1.74 -1.89
C ILE A 702 4.68 1.91 -1.14
N LEU A 703 4.01 3.06 -1.28
CA LEU A 703 2.70 3.31 -0.66
C LEU A 703 1.58 2.38 -1.16
N ARG A 704 1.76 1.70 -2.29
CA ARG A 704 0.78 0.74 -2.86
C ARG A 704 1.05 -0.70 -2.46
N ILE A 705 2.10 -0.96 -1.67
CA ILE A 705 2.46 -2.31 -1.27
C ILE A 705 1.38 -2.88 -0.35
N TYR A 706 0.75 -3.97 -0.81
CA TYR A 706 -0.22 -4.74 -0.05
C TYR A 706 0.10 -6.24 -0.14
N GLY A 707 0.52 -6.82 0.99
CA GLY A 707 0.81 -8.25 1.10
C GLY A 707 2.11 -8.69 0.43
N PHE A 708 3.21 -7.96 0.63
CA PHE A 708 4.55 -8.36 0.17
C PHE A 708 5.07 -9.54 0.99
N PRO A 709 5.36 -10.72 0.37
CA PRO A 709 5.83 -11.92 1.05
C PRO A 709 7.36 -11.86 1.23
N GLY A 710 7.80 -11.21 2.30
CA GLY A 710 9.22 -11.08 2.65
C GLY A 710 9.73 -12.19 3.56
N VAL A 711 11.04 -12.28 3.76
CA VAL A 711 11.63 -13.25 4.70
C VAL A 711 11.29 -12.90 6.15
N SER A 712 10.95 -11.64 6.44
CA SER A 712 10.49 -11.15 7.75
C SER A 712 8.96 -11.04 7.87
N GLY A 713 8.24 -11.87 7.13
CA GLY A 713 6.78 -11.97 7.15
C GLY A 713 6.08 -11.19 6.03
N VAL A 714 4.75 -11.11 6.11
CA VAL A 714 3.94 -10.39 5.11
C VAL A 714 3.86 -8.92 5.46
N THR A 715 4.20 -8.04 4.51
CA THR A 715 4.28 -6.59 4.73
C THR A 715 3.28 -5.84 3.85
N SER A 716 2.55 -4.90 4.44
CA SER A 716 1.82 -3.86 3.72
C SER A 716 2.26 -2.49 4.24
N ILE A 717 2.28 -1.48 3.38
CA ILE A 717 2.62 -0.12 3.79
C ILE A 717 1.32 0.65 4.02
N LEU A 718 1.18 1.17 5.23
CA LEU A 718 0.08 2.05 5.57
C LEU A 718 0.32 3.45 4.99
N PRO A 719 -0.75 4.23 4.79
CA PRO A 719 -0.63 5.56 4.19
C PRO A 719 0.26 6.54 4.98
N ASP A 720 0.50 6.31 6.27
CA ASP A 720 1.40 7.10 7.13
C ASP A 720 2.87 6.65 7.02
N GLY A 721 3.19 5.82 6.04
CA GLY A 721 4.53 5.28 5.82
C GLY A 721 4.91 4.14 6.77
N ASN A 722 4.10 3.82 7.79
CA ASN A 722 4.37 2.68 8.66
C ASN A 722 3.99 1.37 7.99
N ALA A 723 4.84 0.36 8.12
CA ALA A 723 4.50 -1.00 7.75
C ALA A 723 3.53 -1.60 8.77
N ARG A 724 2.47 -2.23 8.26
CA ARG A 724 1.67 -3.24 8.94
C ARG A 724 2.25 -4.60 8.56
N LYS A 725 2.55 -5.44 9.56
CA LYS A 725 3.14 -6.76 9.33
C LYS A 725 2.27 -7.89 9.86
N ARG A 726 2.29 -9.03 9.15
CA ARG A 726 1.83 -10.32 9.68
C ARG A 726 3.07 -11.12 10.06
N PRO A 727 3.46 -11.13 11.36
CA PRO A 727 4.62 -11.88 11.82
C PRO A 727 4.39 -13.39 11.79
N PHE A 728 5.48 -14.13 11.92
CA PHE A 728 5.42 -15.58 12.07
C PHE A 728 4.85 -15.95 13.43
N LEU A 729 4.01 -16.99 13.44
CA LEU A 729 3.53 -17.57 14.69
C LEU A 729 4.23 -18.90 14.96
N LEU A 730 4.85 -19.00 16.13
CA LEU A 730 5.57 -20.17 16.59
C LEU A 730 4.85 -20.82 17.76
N LYS A 731 4.89 -22.15 17.80
CA LYS A 731 4.50 -22.96 18.96
C LYS A 731 5.73 -23.60 19.58
N VAL A 732 5.85 -23.51 20.90
CA VAL A 732 6.91 -24.17 21.65
C VAL A 732 6.61 -25.65 21.77
N MET A 733 7.52 -26.48 21.26
CA MET A 733 7.50 -27.94 21.44
C MET A 733 8.68 -28.34 22.32
N ARG A 734 8.63 -29.52 22.96
CA ARG A 734 9.61 -30.01 23.96
C ARG A 734 11.10 -29.80 23.66
N ARG A 735 11.50 -29.61 22.40
CA ARG A 735 12.90 -29.45 21.96
C ARG A 735 13.12 -28.43 20.86
N ARG A 736 12.09 -27.74 20.40
CA ARG A 736 12.17 -26.83 19.25
C ARG A 736 10.98 -25.89 19.20
N PHE A 737 11.17 -24.76 18.53
CA PHE A 737 10.06 -23.99 17.99
C PHE A 737 9.54 -24.66 16.71
N VAL A 738 8.25 -24.51 16.44
CA VAL A 738 7.63 -24.96 15.20
C VAL A 738 6.74 -23.84 14.68
N GLY A 739 6.91 -23.44 13.42
CA GLY A 739 6.00 -22.50 12.77
C GLY A 739 4.63 -23.13 12.55
N ILE A 740 3.57 -22.37 12.78
CA ILE A 740 2.18 -22.84 12.69
C ILE A 740 1.31 -21.95 11.77
N ASP A 741 1.95 -21.23 10.84
CA ASP A 741 1.31 -20.41 9.81
C ASP A 741 0.81 -21.19 8.58
#